data_AF-A0A1M6TD71-F1
#
_entry.id   AF-A0A1M6TD71-F1
#
_cell.length_a   1.000
_cell.length_b   1.000
_cell.length_c   1.000
_cell.angle_alpha   90.00
_cell.angle_beta   90.00
_cell.angle_gamma   90.00
#
_symmetry.space_group_name_H-M   'P 1'
#
loop_
_entity.id
_entity.type
_entity.pdbx_description
1 polymer ?
#
loop_
_entity_poly.entity_id
_entity_poly.type
_entity_poly.pdbx_seq_one_letter_code
_entity_poly.pdbx_strand_id
1 'polypeptide(L)'
;MRYGDISYFQSGVAVPLFSLYSKQSIGIGEFLDLIPFARWAKFCDFNIIQLLPVNDTGAESSPYSARSAFALNPVFINVQTVEGSADVEDEIRTAKLEFDKLGKIDYYHISSWKRFVLRKIFDNRYSELKKDKLLQRWIDDNPWSKPYCVYCTLKAMNGEASWKDWPEFRDPSAKDIDKLWKKFEKDNLFQAWMQFEAEKQFSAVIEEISKMGLRLKGDIPILINEDSADVWADRKYFSLDDRAGAPPDMFSYSGQNWGFPTYRWDVIEKDDFAWWRSRLAQASKFYHAYRIDHVLGFFRIWSIPQQEVTGILGYFNPCVPLTWEKLSSAGFIRETLEYLRRPNYGYDQLREFLGNDTDRLAPVCFTQLEGHPDRLILKPEYSSEKAILGMNEPQEVKDKLLKVYWNRVFVPSGDENTFYPYWYWYNAPVFFTLPEYEQEKLRNLIKENENSQNDLWDANATKLLTVLSQETDMLVCAEDLGAVPPCVPSVLHKLNILSLRIERWARNWNAPYSPYYEMGEYPRMSVCATSCHDSSTLRGLWYEKDFDRDLYWSHAHLPGKAPEEITPSVVRQILAHVYSANSLFCILPLQDYLALSASLSKGSPESERVNVPGTVGGSNWCYRMPCSVDELMDYTSLSSDIRMLVDVRKRRPMWKI
;
A
#
# COMPACT_ATOMS: atom_id res chain seq x y z
N MET A 1 -22.23 8.47 -14.20
CA MET A 1 -20.77 8.69 -14.03
C MET A 1 -20.53 9.90 -13.14
N ARG A 2 -20.01 9.68 -11.93
CA ARG A 2 -19.58 10.76 -11.01
C ARG A 2 -18.31 11.45 -11.49
N TYR A 3 -17.41 10.74 -12.18
CA TYR A 3 -16.23 11.36 -12.78
C TYR A 3 -16.60 12.28 -13.96
N GLY A 4 -17.55 11.83 -14.80
CA GLY A 4 -18.01 12.50 -16.01
C GLY A 4 -17.18 12.13 -17.25
N ASP A 5 -17.56 12.66 -18.41
CA ASP A 5 -16.88 12.39 -19.68
C ASP A 5 -15.50 13.07 -19.75
N ILE A 6 -14.52 12.36 -20.32
CA ILE A 6 -13.15 12.85 -20.48
C ILE A 6 -12.94 13.26 -21.94
N SER A 7 -12.95 14.58 -22.19
CA SER A 7 -12.81 15.16 -23.54
C SER A 7 -11.42 15.70 -23.85
N TYR A 8 -10.54 15.79 -22.85
CA TYR A 8 -9.14 16.21 -22.99
C TYR A 8 -8.24 15.48 -21.98
N PHE A 9 -6.93 15.54 -22.17
CA PHE A 9 -5.95 14.99 -21.22
C PHE A 9 -6.05 15.64 -19.84
N GLN A 10 -6.15 14.84 -18.80
CA GLN A 10 -6.26 15.34 -17.43
C GLN A 10 -4.88 15.58 -16.81
N SER A 11 -4.83 16.53 -15.88
CA SER A 11 -3.63 16.97 -15.18
C SER A 11 -3.96 17.21 -13.71
N GLY A 12 -3.13 16.67 -12.83
CA GLY A 12 -3.38 16.74 -11.41
C GLY A 12 -2.12 16.80 -10.56
N VAL A 13 -2.39 16.91 -9.27
CA VAL A 13 -1.38 16.94 -8.21
C VAL A 13 -1.71 15.89 -7.17
N ALA A 14 -0.72 15.09 -6.79
CA ALA A 14 -0.81 14.14 -5.68
C ALA A 14 -0.23 14.78 -4.41
N VAL A 15 -0.99 14.74 -3.31
CA VAL A 15 -0.57 15.31 -2.04
C VAL A 15 -1.09 14.45 -0.87
N PRO A 16 -0.24 14.08 0.11
CA PRO A 16 -0.72 13.52 1.36
C PRO A 16 -1.52 14.58 2.14
N LEU A 17 -2.75 14.28 2.56
CA LEU A 17 -3.59 15.24 3.29
C LEU A 17 -2.87 15.79 4.53
N PHE A 18 -2.20 14.92 5.30
CA PHE A 18 -1.46 15.32 6.49
C PHE A 18 -0.38 16.38 6.22
N SER A 19 0.16 16.43 4.99
CA SER A 19 1.27 17.34 4.63
C SER A 19 0.82 18.78 4.38
N LEU A 20 -0.47 18.98 4.12
CA LEU A 20 -1.04 20.32 4.00
C LEU A 20 -0.93 21.04 5.34
N TYR A 21 -0.86 22.36 5.31
CA TYR A 21 -1.20 23.18 6.46
C TYR A 21 -1.66 24.56 5.99
N SER A 22 -2.60 25.14 6.70
CA SER A 22 -3.15 26.48 6.51
C SER A 22 -2.92 27.32 7.76
N LYS A 23 -3.32 28.59 7.69
CA LYS A 23 -3.39 29.46 8.87
C LYS A 23 -4.34 28.92 9.94
N GLN A 24 -5.29 28.04 9.59
CA GLN A 24 -6.27 27.48 10.51
C GLN A 24 -5.86 26.10 11.05
N SER A 25 -5.07 25.32 10.31
CA SER A 25 -4.65 23.97 10.73
C SER A 25 -3.94 23.96 12.08
N ILE A 26 -4.00 22.80 12.74
CA ILE A 26 -3.34 22.58 14.04
C ILE A 26 -2.27 21.50 13.86
N GLY A 27 -1.07 21.90 13.42
CA GLY A 27 0.11 21.02 13.30
C GLY A 27 0.11 19.99 12.16
N ILE A 28 -1.06 19.69 11.59
CA ILE A 28 -1.28 18.70 10.51
C ILE A 28 -2.35 19.21 9.56
N GLY A 29 -2.31 18.80 8.30
CA GLY A 29 -3.38 19.09 7.35
C GLY A 29 -4.69 18.43 7.74
N GLU A 30 -5.80 19.13 7.55
CA GLU A 30 -7.16 18.77 7.93
C GLU A 30 -8.07 18.75 6.70
N PHE A 31 -9.25 18.13 6.79
CA PHE A 31 -10.16 18.04 5.65
C PHE A 31 -10.46 19.40 5.03
N LEU A 32 -10.71 20.43 5.85
CA LEU A 32 -11.06 21.77 5.38
C LEU A 32 -9.91 22.49 4.67
N ASP A 33 -8.65 22.09 4.89
CA ASP A 33 -7.47 22.66 4.21
C ASP A 33 -7.44 22.30 2.71
N LEU A 34 -8.18 21.27 2.31
CA LEU A 34 -8.34 20.92 0.90
C LEU A 34 -9.08 22.01 0.11
N ILE A 35 -9.91 22.85 0.74
CA ILE A 35 -10.63 23.93 0.04
C ILE A 35 -9.67 25.01 -0.48
N PRO A 36 -8.83 25.66 0.36
CA PRO A 36 -7.83 26.60 -0.15
C PRO A 36 -6.81 25.92 -1.08
N PHE A 37 -6.40 24.67 -0.79
CA PHE A 37 -5.53 23.93 -1.70
C PHE A 37 -6.18 23.69 -3.07
N ALA A 38 -7.48 23.39 -3.11
CA ALA A 38 -8.24 23.22 -4.35
C ALA A 38 -8.36 24.53 -5.14
N ARG A 39 -8.48 25.68 -4.46
CA ARG A 39 -8.42 26.99 -5.15
C ARG A 39 -7.07 27.20 -5.83
N TRP A 40 -5.96 26.87 -5.16
CA TRP A 40 -4.63 26.90 -5.76
C TRP A 40 -4.49 25.91 -6.92
N ALA A 41 -4.98 24.67 -6.75
CA ALA A 41 -4.92 23.66 -7.80
C ALA A 41 -5.71 24.11 -9.04
N LYS A 42 -6.88 24.71 -8.84
CA LYS A 42 -7.67 25.32 -9.91
C LYS A 42 -6.95 26.49 -10.57
N PHE A 43 -6.28 27.35 -9.78
CA PHE A 43 -5.47 28.45 -10.29
C PHE A 43 -4.29 27.96 -11.15
N CYS A 44 -3.79 26.75 -10.89
CA CYS A 44 -2.78 26.07 -11.71
C CYS A 44 -3.36 25.33 -12.93
N ASP A 45 -4.67 25.46 -13.21
CA ASP A 45 -5.43 24.73 -14.25
C ASP A 45 -5.48 23.21 -14.07
N PHE A 46 -5.13 22.67 -12.89
CA PHE A 46 -5.36 21.27 -12.58
C PHE A 46 -6.86 20.94 -12.58
N ASN A 47 -7.17 19.67 -12.81
CA ASN A 47 -8.52 19.11 -12.74
C ASN A 47 -8.64 17.94 -11.75
N ILE A 48 -7.52 17.38 -11.28
CA ILE A 48 -7.50 16.27 -10.31
C ILE A 48 -6.62 16.63 -9.12
N ILE A 49 -7.12 16.35 -7.92
CA ILE A 49 -6.33 16.25 -6.69
C ILE A 49 -6.32 14.78 -6.28
N GLN A 50 -5.15 14.20 -6.08
CA GLN A 50 -5.01 12.84 -5.58
C GLN A 50 -4.54 12.85 -4.13
N LEU A 51 -5.21 12.07 -3.28
CA LEU A 51 -4.83 11.86 -1.88
C LEU A 51 -4.30 10.44 -1.66
N LEU A 52 -3.52 10.29 -0.59
CA LEU A 52 -3.30 8.99 0.06
C LEU A 52 -4.57 8.54 0.81
N PRO A 53 -4.63 7.30 1.34
CA PRO A 53 -5.75 6.89 2.19
C PRO A 53 -5.93 7.85 3.37
N VAL A 54 -7.19 8.08 3.75
CA VAL A 54 -7.56 8.97 4.88
C VAL A 54 -8.34 8.23 5.96
N ASN A 55 -8.16 6.91 6.01
CA ASN A 55 -8.83 6.02 6.95
C ASN A 55 -8.23 6.13 8.37
N ASP A 56 -9.01 5.80 9.42
CA ASP A 56 -8.52 5.85 10.81
C ASP A 56 -7.39 4.82 11.02
N THR A 57 -6.22 5.32 11.41
CA THR A 57 -5.01 4.53 11.74
C THR A 57 -4.69 4.57 13.23
N GLY A 58 -5.49 5.30 14.02
CA GLY A 58 -5.26 5.60 15.42
C GLY A 58 -4.00 6.43 15.63
N ALA A 59 -3.03 5.83 16.31
CA ALA A 59 -1.73 6.44 16.62
C ALA A 59 -0.67 6.18 15.53
N GLU A 60 -0.94 5.29 14.57
CA GLU A 60 -0.01 4.94 13.49
C GLU A 60 -0.03 6.02 12.41
N SER A 61 1.13 6.55 12.02
CA SER A 61 1.19 7.59 10.99
C SER A 61 1.01 7.06 9.56
N SER A 62 1.16 5.75 9.34
CA SER A 62 1.02 5.15 8.02
C SER A 62 -0.44 5.09 7.58
N PRO A 63 -0.82 5.72 6.45
CA PRO A 63 -2.18 5.64 5.89
C PRO A 63 -2.63 4.22 5.52
N TYR A 64 -1.69 3.30 5.32
CA TYR A 64 -1.94 1.91 4.90
C TYR A 64 -2.17 0.96 6.08
N SER A 65 -1.96 1.42 7.31
CA SER A 65 -2.19 0.67 8.55
C SER A 65 -3.57 0.95 9.14
N ALA A 66 -4.59 1.04 8.30
CA ALA A 66 -5.94 1.42 8.71
C ALA A 66 -6.55 0.40 9.69
N ARG A 67 -7.15 0.90 10.76
CA ARG A 67 -7.97 0.14 11.73
C ARG A 67 -9.37 -0.14 11.21
N SER A 68 -9.78 0.54 10.13
CA SER A 68 -10.94 0.12 9.35
C SER A 68 -10.89 0.53 7.90
N ALA A 69 -11.47 -0.29 7.01
CA ALA A 69 -11.66 0.01 5.60
C ALA A 69 -12.67 1.14 5.34
N PHE A 70 -13.50 1.48 6.33
CA PHE A 70 -14.63 2.40 6.20
C PHE A 70 -14.43 3.72 6.94
N ALA A 71 -13.85 3.66 8.15
CA ALA A 71 -13.74 4.80 9.05
C ALA A 71 -12.77 5.86 8.51
N LEU A 72 -13.15 7.13 8.62
CA LEU A 72 -12.29 8.29 8.35
C LEU A 72 -11.41 8.58 9.56
N ASN A 73 -10.21 9.09 9.33
CA ASN A 73 -9.29 9.42 10.40
C ASN A 73 -9.70 10.69 11.18
N PRO A 74 -10.01 10.61 12.49
CA PRO A 74 -10.38 11.77 13.28
C PRO A 74 -9.27 12.82 13.38
N VAL A 75 -8.01 12.47 13.11
CA VAL A 75 -6.89 13.44 13.09
C VAL A 75 -7.10 14.54 12.06
N PHE A 76 -7.91 14.29 11.02
CA PHE A 76 -8.20 15.27 9.97
C PHE A 76 -9.41 16.16 10.25
N ILE A 77 -10.09 15.98 11.38
CA ILE A 77 -11.17 16.88 11.82
C ILE A 77 -10.57 18.23 12.18
N ASN A 78 -11.09 19.30 11.57
CA ASN A 78 -10.84 20.66 12.04
C ASN A 78 -11.69 20.91 13.28
N VAL A 79 -11.06 20.92 14.46
CA VAL A 79 -11.74 21.05 15.76
C VAL A 79 -12.42 22.41 15.92
N GLN A 80 -11.89 23.46 15.29
CA GLN A 80 -12.41 24.83 15.42
C GLN A 80 -13.83 24.98 14.88
N THR A 81 -14.17 24.22 13.84
CA THR A 81 -15.52 24.23 13.22
C THR A 81 -16.52 23.29 13.89
N VAL A 82 -16.08 22.47 14.85
CA VAL A 82 -16.96 21.58 15.61
C VAL A 82 -17.79 22.42 16.58
N GLU A 83 -19.10 22.19 16.63
CA GLU A 83 -19.98 22.89 17.57
C GLU A 83 -19.62 22.51 19.01
N GLY A 84 -19.40 23.53 19.85
CA GLY A 84 -18.83 23.40 21.21
C GLY A 84 -17.32 23.67 21.29
N SER A 85 -16.65 23.99 20.17
CA SER A 85 -15.22 24.33 20.15
C SER A 85 -14.85 25.56 20.99
N ALA A 86 -15.81 26.47 21.25
CA ALA A 86 -15.61 27.62 22.13
C ALA A 86 -15.22 27.22 23.57
N ASP A 87 -15.62 26.04 24.04
CA ASP A 87 -15.29 25.52 25.39
C ASP A 87 -13.81 25.11 25.54
N VAL A 88 -13.07 25.10 24.43
CA VAL A 88 -11.69 24.59 24.33
C VAL A 88 -10.79 25.52 23.51
N GLU A 89 -11.16 26.80 23.36
CA GLU A 89 -10.44 27.77 22.54
C GLU A 89 -8.99 27.97 23.03
N ASP A 90 -8.76 27.98 24.34
CA ASP A 90 -7.43 28.12 24.93
C ASP A 90 -6.54 26.89 24.65
N GLU A 91 -7.08 25.68 24.73
CA GLU A 91 -6.39 24.45 24.37
C GLU A 91 -6.04 24.43 22.87
N ILE A 92 -6.96 24.84 22.01
CA ILE A 92 -6.74 24.97 20.55
C ILE A 92 -5.59 25.95 20.28
N ARG A 93 -5.63 27.14 20.88
CA ARG A 93 -4.61 28.18 20.69
C ARG A 93 -3.24 27.70 21.17
N THR A 94 -3.18 27.04 22.32
CA THR A 94 -1.93 26.53 22.89
C THR A 94 -1.32 25.45 21.99
N ALA A 95 -2.13 24.46 21.58
CA ALA A 95 -1.68 23.38 20.71
C ALA A 95 -1.21 23.88 19.35
N LYS A 96 -1.91 24.86 18.76
CA LYS A 96 -1.49 25.48 17.50
C LYS A 96 -0.10 26.12 17.63
N LEU A 97 0.14 26.89 18.68
CA LEU A 97 1.45 27.52 18.94
C LEU A 97 2.57 26.50 19.19
N GLU A 98 2.25 25.33 19.74
CA GLU A 98 3.19 24.24 19.97
C GLU A 98 3.54 23.52 18.67
N PHE A 99 2.53 23.02 17.95
CA PHE A 99 2.74 22.19 16.77
C PHE A 99 3.19 22.99 15.53
N ASP A 100 2.85 24.27 15.42
CA ASP A 100 3.31 25.11 14.30
C ASP A 100 4.82 25.41 14.37
N LYS A 101 5.48 25.20 15.52
CA LYS A 101 6.93 25.32 15.65
C LYS A 101 7.69 24.11 15.11
N LEU A 102 7.00 23.00 14.83
CA LEU A 102 7.63 21.75 14.41
C LEU A 102 7.84 21.76 12.88
N GLY A 103 9.07 21.45 12.46
CA GLY A 103 9.44 21.31 11.05
C GLY A 103 8.95 20.01 10.39
N LYS A 104 8.34 19.11 11.16
CA LYS A 104 7.74 17.83 10.74
C LYS A 104 6.45 17.60 11.50
N ILE A 105 5.60 16.73 10.97
CA ILE A 105 4.33 16.38 11.62
C ILE A 105 4.60 15.45 12.78
N ASP A 106 4.20 15.87 13.98
CA ASP A 106 4.18 15.03 15.17
C ASP A 106 2.83 14.31 15.30
N TYR A 107 2.67 13.29 14.44
CA TYR A 107 1.39 12.62 14.24
C TYR A 107 0.80 12.07 15.55
N TYR A 108 1.62 11.42 16.37
CA TYR A 108 1.17 10.79 17.61
C TYR A 108 0.60 11.80 18.60
N HIS A 109 1.34 12.88 18.87
CA HIS A 109 0.91 13.90 19.83
C HIS A 109 -0.29 14.69 19.31
N ILE A 110 -0.34 15.01 18.02
CA ILE A 110 -1.47 15.70 17.41
C ILE A 110 -2.74 14.82 17.45
N SER A 111 -2.65 13.55 17.05
CA SER A 111 -3.78 12.60 17.09
C SER A 111 -4.32 12.42 18.52
N SER A 112 -3.41 12.25 19.49
CA SER A 112 -3.76 12.12 20.91
C SER A 112 -4.43 13.38 21.46
N TRP A 113 -3.86 14.56 21.17
CA TRP A 113 -4.42 15.85 21.58
C TRP A 113 -5.81 16.10 20.98
N LYS A 114 -5.98 15.84 19.68
CA LYS A 114 -7.28 16.01 19.01
C LYS A 114 -8.35 15.12 19.63
N ARG A 115 -8.06 13.83 19.86
CA ARG A 115 -9.01 12.92 20.51
C ARG A 115 -9.36 13.39 21.92
N PHE A 116 -8.39 13.90 22.68
CA PHE A 116 -8.63 14.48 24.01
C PHE A 116 -9.58 15.70 23.96
N VAL A 117 -9.32 16.66 23.08
CA VAL A 117 -10.14 17.87 22.97
C VAL A 117 -11.54 17.55 22.44
N LEU A 118 -11.65 16.69 21.42
CA LEU A 118 -12.94 16.21 20.91
C LEU A 118 -13.73 15.47 22.00
N ARG A 119 -13.08 14.69 22.86
CA ARG A 119 -13.74 14.03 23.99
C ARG A 119 -14.30 15.05 24.98
N LYS A 120 -13.55 16.13 25.28
CA LYS A 120 -14.03 17.21 26.16
C LYS A 120 -15.28 17.89 25.58
N ILE A 121 -15.26 18.23 24.28
CA ILE A 121 -16.43 18.80 23.58
C ILE A 121 -17.63 17.83 23.66
N PHE A 122 -17.41 16.56 23.33
CA PHE A 122 -18.45 15.53 23.37
C PHE A 122 -19.04 15.37 24.77
N ASP A 123 -18.21 15.31 25.81
CA ASP A 123 -18.65 15.11 27.19
C ASP A 123 -19.53 16.27 27.69
N ASN A 124 -19.20 17.51 27.32
CA ASN A 124 -20.02 18.70 27.62
C ASN A 124 -21.40 18.64 26.93
N ARG A 125 -21.47 18.00 25.75
CA ARG A 125 -22.67 17.92 24.91
C ARG A 125 -23.38 16.57 24.92
N TYR A 126 -22.94 15.63 25.76
CA TYR A 126 -23.41 14.24 25.70
C TYR A 126 -24.93 14.09 25.79
N SER A 127 -25.58 14.85 26.68
CA SER A 127 -27.03 14.81 26.88
C SER A 127 -27.83 15.26 25.64
N GLU A 128 -27.24 16.16 24.84
CA GLU A 128 -27.79 16.65 23.58
C GLU A 128 -27.53 15.65 22.46
N LEU A 129 -26.26 15.26 22.26
CA LEU A 129 -25.81 14.33 21.21
C LEU A 129 -26.49 12.96 21.31
N LYS A 130 -26.75 12.47 22.53
CA LYS A 130 -27.50 11.22 22.76
C LYS A 130 -28.93 11.26 22.19
N LYS A 131 -29.50 12.45 22.01
CA LYS A 131 -30.85 12.66 21.47
C LYS A 131 -30.83 13.22 20.05
N ASP A 132 -29.65 13.40 19.45
CA ASP A 132 -29.51 13.93 18.11
C ASP A 132 -29.99 12.91 17.08
N LYS A 133 -31.06 13.29 16.36
CA LYS A 133 -31.67 12.47 15.32
C LYS A 133 -30.79 12.35 14.07
N LEU A 134 -29.96 13.34 13.77
CA LEU A 134 -29.05 13.30 12.62
C LEU A 134 -27.92 12.31 12.88
N LEU A 135 -27.29 12.38 14.07
CA LEU A 135 -26.28 11.41 14.47
C LEU A 135 -26.85 9.99 14.50
N GLN A 136 -28.04 9.79 15.10
CA GLN A 136 -28.68 8.47 15.12
C GLN A 136 -28.97 7.94 13.72
N ARG A 137 -29.51 8.79 12.83
CA ARG A 137 -29.74 8.42 11.42
C ARG A 137 -28.44 8.06 10.72
N TRP A 138 -27.36 8.82 10.93
CA TRP A 138 -26.06 8.50 10.36
C TRP A 138 -25.54 7.14 10.83
N ILE A 139 -25.71 6.79 12.11
CA ILE A 139 -25.36 5.46 12.64
C ILE A 139 -26.16 4.36 11.94
N ASP A 140 -27.46 4.58 11.72
CA ASP A 140 -28.35 3.61 11.09
C ASP A 140 -28.06 3.43 9.58
N ASP A 141 -27.72 4.53 8.88
CA ASP A 141 -27.34 4.53 7.46
C ASP A 141 -25.91 3.97 7.24
N ASN A 142 -25.10 3.80 8.30
CA ASN A 142 -23.73 3.29 8.24
C ASN A 142 -23.55 2.07 9.17
N PRO A 143 -24.01 0.87 8.78
CA PRO A 143 -24.00 -0.31 9.64
C PRO A 143 -22.59 -0.76 10.08
N TRP A 144 -21.54 -0.43 9.31
CA TRP A 144 -20.14 -0.64 9.68
C TRP A 144 -19.71 0.16 10.92
N SER A 145 -20.42 1.24 11.27
CA SER A 145 -20.04 2.16 12.34
C SER A 145 -20.12 1.51 13.72
N LYS A 146 -21.16 0.72 14.01
CA LYS A 146 -21.32 0.04 15.31
C LYS A 146 -20.17 -0.91 15.65
N PRO A 147 -19.82 -1.91 14.82
CA PRO A 147 -18.69 -2.78 15.11
C PRO A 147 -17.38 -2.00 15.22
N TYR A 148 -17.15 -1.00 14.36
CA TYR A 148 -16.00 -0.12 14.45
C TYR A 148 -15.89 0.62 15.79
N CYS A 149 -16.98 1.24 16.26
CA CYS A 149 -16.99 1.98 17.51
C CYS A 149 -16.74 1.08 18.72
N VAL A 150 -17.38 -0.10 18.75
CA VAL A 150 -17.16 -1.09 19.81
C VAL A 150 -15.71 -1.58 19.81
N TYR A 151 -15.15 -1.87 18.63
CA TYR A 151 -13.75 -2.24 18.46
C TYR A 151 -12.82 -1.17 19.05
N CYS A 152 -13.00 0.09 18.67
CA CYS A 152 -12.20 1.20 19.17
C CYS A 152 -12.31 1.39 20.69
N THR A 153 -13.52 1.25 21.25
CA THR A 153 -13.74 1.31 22.70
C THR A 153 -13.02 0.18 23.42
N LEU A 154 -13.16 -1.06 22.96
CA LEU A 154 -12.46 -2.21 23.56
C LEU A 154 -10.94 -2.09 23.41
N LYS A 155 -10.46 -1.60 22.25
CA LYS A 155 -9.05 -1.38 22.01
C LYS A 155 -8.45 -0.39 23.00
N ALA A 156 -9.12 0.74 23.24
CA ALA A 156 -8.69 1.72 24.24
C ALA A 156 -8.71 1.13 25.66
N MET A 157 -9.74 0.36 26.02
CA MET A 157 -9.84 -0.31 27.33
C MET A 157 -8.73 -1.35 27.56
N ASN A 158 -8.20 -1.94 26.49
CA ASN A 158 -7.10 -2.89 26.53
C ASN A 158 -5.73 -2.24 26.28
N GLY A 159 -5.61 -0.91 26.48
CA GLY A 159 -4.34 -0.21 26.36
C GLY A 159 -3.76 -0.23 24.95
N GLU A 160 -4.61 -0.16 23.93
CA GLU A 160 -4.25 -0.21 22.51
C GLU A 160 -3.64 -1.55 22.03
N ALA A 161 -3.69 -2.61 22.85
CA ALA A 161 -3.29 -3.96 22.47
C ALA A 161 -4.09 -4.49 21.27
N SER A 162 -3.52 -5.47 20.55
CA SER A 162 -4.23 -6.12 19.46
C SER A 162 -5.43 -6.91 19.99
N TRP A 163 -6.51 -7.00 19.22
CA TRP A 163 -7.69 -7.78 19.62
C TRP A 163 -7.38 -9.26 19.89
N LYS A 164 -6.27 -9.79 19.34
CA LYS A 164 -5.76 -11.14 19.63
C LYS A 164 -5.37 -11.34 21.10
N ASP A 165 -4.91 -10.26 21.73
CA ASP A 165 -4.36 -10.28 23.09
C ASP A 165 -5.39 -9.88 24.15
N TRP A 166 -6.60 -9.48 23.75
CA TRP A 166 -7.66 -9.10 24.68
C TRP A 166 -8.10 -10.29 25.55
N PRO A 167 -8.52 -10.09 26.81
CA PRO A 167 -8.98 -11.19 27.66
C PRO A 167 -10.34 -11.75 27.22
N GLU A 168 -11.22 -10.91 26.67
CA GLU A 168 -12.57 -11.27 26.21
C GLU A 168 -12.84 -10.66 24.82
N PHE A 169 -13.85 -11.19 24.12
CA PHE A 169 -14.35 -10.67 22.84
C PHE A 169 -13.32 -10.65 21.69
N ARG A 170 -12.46 -11.68 21.59
CA ARG A 170 -11.53 -11.85 20.45
C ARG A 170 -12.25 -12.21 19.13
N ASP A 171 -13.39 -12.88 19.25
CA ASP A 171 -14.24 -13.34 18.15
C ASP A 171 -15.72 -13.12 18.54
N PRO A 172 -16.20 -11.87 18.51
CA PRO A 172 -17.55 -11.52 18.97
C PRO A 172 -18.62 -11.96 17.97
N SER A 173 -19.79 -12.36 18.45
CA SER A 173 -20.97 -12.42 17.58
C SER A 173 -21.58 -11.03 17.38
N ALA A 174 -22.41 -10.86 16.34
CA ALA A 174 -23.19 -9.62 16.15
C ALA A 174 -24.01 -9.24 17.39
N LYS A 175 -24.53 -10.24 18.13
CA LYS A 175 -25.27 -10.01 19.38
C LYS A 175 -24.37 -9.50 20.51
N ASP A 176 -23.10 -9.92 20.55
CA ASP A 176 -22.14 -9.44 21.53
C ASP A 176 -21.79 -7.97 21.24
N ILE A 177 -21.60 -7.62 19.96
CA ILE A 177 -21.40 -6.24 19.52
C ILE A 177 -22.59 -5.36 19.95
N ASP A 178 -23.83 -5.80 19.75
CA ASP A 178 -25.03 -5.03 20.19
C ASP A 178 -25.10 -4.85 21.72
N LYS A 179 -24.71 -5.87 22.50
CA LYS A 179 -24.64 -5.77 23.96
C LYS A 179 -23.56 -4.80 24.40
N LEU A 180 -22.38 -4.88 23.79
CA LEU A 180 -21.25 -4.01 24.07
C LEU A 180 -21.53 -2.56 23.67
N TRP A 181 -22.23 -2.35 22.55
CA TRP A 181 -22.74 -1.05 22.12
C TRP A 181 -23.53 -0.38 23.25
N LYS A 182 -24.49 -1.09 23.83
CA LYS A 182 -25.33 -0.61 24.95
C LYS A 182 -24.56 -0.49 26.26
N LYS A 183 -23.66 -1.45 26.57
CA LYS A 183 -22.87 -1.46 27.81
C LYS A 183 -21.95 -0.24 27.92
N PHE A 184 -21.32 0.14 26.81
CA PHE A 184 -20.41 1.27 26.72
C PHE A 184 -21.00 2.41 25.87
N GLU A 185 -22.31 2.69 26.02
CA GLU A 185 -23.08 3.62 25.18
C GLU A 185 -22.37 4.96 24.98
N LYS A 186 -21.87 5.57 26.06
CA LYS A 186 -21.23 6.89 26.01
C LYS A 186 -19.94 6.88 25.18
N ASP A 187 -19.07 5.90 25.40
CA ASP A 187 -17.80 5.80 24.69
C ASP A 187 -17.98 5.40 23.22
N ASN A 188 -18.92 4.49 22.93
CA ASN A 188 -19.26 4.12 21.57
C ASN A 188 -19.89 5.27 20.80
N LEU A 189 -20.78 6.05 21.43
CA LEU A 189 -21.38 7.23 20.82
C LEU A 189 -20.33 8.32 20.56
N PHE A 190 -19.30 8.44 21.40
CA PHE A 190 -18.16 9.33 21.14
C PHE A 190 -17.41 8.93 19.86
N GLN A 191 -17.12 7.65 19.67
CA GLN A 191 -16.48 7.17 18.43
C GLN A 191 -17.37 7.44 17.21
N ALA A 192 -18.68 7.20 17.33
CA ALA A 192 -19.63 7.43 16.23
C ALA A 192 -19.75 8.92 15.89
N TRP A 193 -19.79 9.79 16.90
CA TRP A 193 -19.84 11.24 16.72
C TRP A 193 -18.59 11.77 16.01
N MET A 194 -17.39 11.29 16.37
CA MET A 194 -16.17 11.68 15.64
C MET A 194 -16.25 11.30 14.15
N GLN A 195 -16.75 10.11 13.83
CA GLN A 195 -16.93 9.69 12.43
C GLN A 195 -17.98 10.53 11.71
N PHE A 196 -19.07 10.88 12.38
CA PHE A 196 -20.09 11.79 11.86
C PHE A 196 -19.53 13.18 11.54
N GLU A 197 -18.75 13.78 12.46
CA GLU A 197 -18.10 15.09 12.21
C GLU A 197 -17.06 15.01 11.09
N ALA A 198 -16.26 13.94 11.03
CA ALA A 198 -15.30 13.71 9.95
C ALA A 198 -16.00 13.60 8.58
N GLU A 199 -17.06 12.79 8.48
CA GLU A 199 -17.82 12.61 7.24
C GLU A 199 -18.51 13.91 6.83
N LYS A 200 -19.06 14.68 7.78
CA LYS A 200 -19.67 16.00 7.53
C LYS A 200 -18.67 16.99 6.94
N GLN A 201 -17.49 17.13 7.54
CA GLN A 201 -16.46 18.04 7.04
C GLN A 201 -15.93 17.59 5.68
N PHE A 202 -15.63 16.30 5.52
CA PHE A 202 -15.07 15.81 4.26
C PHE A 202 -16.09 15.90 3.12
N SER A 203 -17.36 15.57 3.37
CA SER A 203 -18.43 15.72 2.37
C SER A 203 -18.60 17.17 1.91
N ALA A 204 -18.53 18.14 2.84
CA ALA A 204 -18.58 19.56 2.50
C ALA A 204 -17.41 19.99 1.59
N VAL A 205 -16.21 19.45 1.84
CA VAL A 205 -15.04 19.67 0.99
C VAL A 205 -15.27 19.10 -0.41
N ILE A 206 -15.82 17.89 -0.53
CA ILE A 206 -16.09 17.29 -1.85
C ILE A 206 -17.09 18.12 -2.63
N GLU A 207 -18.14 18.60 -1.98
CA GLU A 207 -19.13 19.47 -2.62
C GLU A 207 -18.48 20.74 -3.18
N GLU A 208 -17.63 21.41 -2.38
CA GLU A 208 -16.94 22.63 -2.79
C GLU A 208 -15.92 22.39 -3.91
N ILE A 209 -15.11 21.35 -3.82
CA ILE A 209 -14.15 20.94 -4.88
C ILE A 209 -14.90 20.63 -6.18
N SER A 210 -16.05 19.95 -6.09
CA SER A 210 -16.88 19.62 -7.24
C SER A 210 -17.45 20.86 -7.92
N LYS A 211 -17.92 21.85 -7.14
CA LYS A 211 -18.38 23.16 -7.65
C LYS A 211 -17.28 23.93 -8.39
N MET A 212 -16.01 23.76 -8.00
CA MET A 212 -14.85 24.33 -8.71
C MET A 212 -14.51 23.60 -10.02
N GLY A 213 -15.21 22.50 -10.33
CA GLY A 213 -14.94 21.64 -11.48
C GLY A 213 -13.68 20.78 -11.33
N LEU A 214 -13.26 20.52 -10.09
CA LEU A 214 -12.17 19.61 -9.76
C LEU A 214 -12.72 18.22 -9.42
N ARG A 215 -11.84 17.22 -9.47
CA ARG A 215 -12.11 15.84 -9.09
C ARG A 215 -11.14 15.41 -8.00
N LEU A 216 -11.66 14.78 -6.95
CA LEU A 216 -10.85 14.14 -5.93
C LEU A 216 -10.64 12.66 -6.27
N LYS A 217 -9.37 12.26 -6.38
CA LYS A 217 -8.94 10.87 -6.59
C LYS A 217 -8.42 10.30 -5.27
N GLY A 218 -9.12 9.33 -4.71
CA GLY A 218 -8.70 8.63 -3.49
C GLY A 218 -7.69 7.52 -3.75
N ASP A 219 -7.34 6.81 -2.69
CA ASP A 219 -6.48 5.64 -2.70
C ASP A 219 -7.06 4.59 -1.74
N ILE A 220 -7.25 3.37 -2.24
CA ILE A 220 -7.88 2.26 -1.53
C ILE A 220 -6.86 1.14 -1.44
N PRO A 221 -6.29 0.89 -0.24
CA PRO A 221 -5.42 -0.26 0.02
C PRO A 221 -6.16 -1.56 -0.32
N ILE A 222 -5.56 -2.50 -1.04
CA ILE A 222 -6.27 -3.76 -1.31
C ILE A 222 -6.54 -4.52 -0.02
N LEU A 223 -5.55 -4.64 0.86
CA LEU A 223 -5.60 -5.40 2.10
C LEU A 223 -5.89 -4.49 3.30
N ILE A 224 -6.26 -5.10 4.43
CA ILE A 224 -6.54 -4.41 5.69
C ILE A 224 -5.65 -4.98 6.79
N ASN A 225 -5.28 -4.14 7.75
CA ASN A 225 -4.53 -4.56 8.94
C ASN A 225 -5.26 -5.72 9.67
N GLU A 226 -4.52 -6.74 10.10
CA GLU A 226 -5.08 -7.80 10.94
C GLU A 226 -5.73 -7.23 12.20
N ASP A 227 -5.10 -6.21 12.79
CA ASP A 227 -5.59 -5.51 13.97
C ASP A 227 -6.56 -4.38 13.59
N SER A 228 -7.68 -4.76 12.98
CA SER A 228 -8.74 -3.86 12.51
C SER A 228 -10.13 -4.30 12.96
N ALA A 229 -11.06 -3.35 12.96
CA ALA A 229 -12.47 -3.62 13.22
C ALA A 229 -13.07 -4.58 12.18
N ASP A 230 -12.64 -4.47 10.91
CA ASP A 230 -13.10 -5.31 9.81
C ASP A 230 -12.73 -6.78 10.02
N VAL A 231 -11.46 -7.05 10.33
CA VAL A 231 -10.98 -8.41 10.58
C VAL A 231 -11.55 -8.96 11.89
N TRP A 232 -11.75 -8.10 12.89
CA TRP A 232 -12.34 -8.46 14.18
C TRP A 232 -13.83 -8.83 14.09
N ALA A 233 -14.65 -8.03 13.39
CA ALA A 233 -16.10 -8.22 13.32
C ALA A 233 -16.55 -9.11 12.16
N ASP A 234 -15.87 -9.04 11.01
CA ASP A 234 -16.23 -9.77 9.79
C ASP A 234 -15.19 -10.85 9.44
N ARG A 235 -14.69 -11.54 10.48
CA ARG A 235 -13.63 -12.58 10.42
C ARG A 235 -13.76 -13.55 9.26
N LYS A 236 -14.99 -13.95 8.93
CA LYS A 236 -15.32 -14.93 7.87
C LYS A 236 -14.73 -14.58 6.50
N TYR A 237 -14.46 -13.31 6.20
CA TYR A 237 -13.91 -12.88 4.91
C TYR A 237 -12.38 -12.93 4.84
N PHE A 238 -11.70 -13.22 5.95
CA PHE A 238 -10.25 -13.15 6.05
C PHE A 238 -9.67 -14.51 6.48
N SER A 239 -8.59 -14.93 5.81
CA SER A 239 -7.75 -16.04 6.28
C SER A 239 -6.61 -15.50 7.12
N LEU A 240 -6.44 -16.07 8.32
CA LEU A 240 -5.34 -15.76 9.23
C LEU A 240 -4.17 -16.75 9.11
N ASP A 241 -4.26 -17.71 8.20
CA ASP A 241 -3.28 -18.79 8.06
C ASP A 241 -1.97 -18.28 7.45
N ASP A 242 -2.09 -17.42 6.43
CA ASP A 242 -0.97 -16.84 5.69
C ASP A 242 -0.97 -15.31 5.77
N ARG A 243 0.17 -14.71 5.46
CA ARG A 243 0.38 -13.26 5.37
C ARG A 243 0.64 -12.85 3.93
N ALA A 244 -0.04 -11.79 3.51
CA ALA A 244 0.18 -11.20 2.20
C ALA A 244 1.54 -10.50 2.16
N GLY A 245 2.16 -10.51 0.99
CA GLY A 245 3.44 -9.86 0.75
C GLY A 245 3.76 -9.69 -0.73
N ALA A 246 5.05 -9.58 -1.01
CA ALA A 246 5.60 -9.59 -2.35
C ALA A 246 6.77 -10.57 -2.44
N PRO A 247 6.93 -11.27 -3.58
CA PRO A 247 8.11 -12.09 -3.80
C PRO A 247 9.38 -11.22 -3.85
N PRO A 248 10.56 -11.83 -3.75
CA PRO A 248 11.81 -11.13 -4.01
C PRO A 248 11.87 -10.45 -5.39
N ASP A 249 12.49 -9.29 -5.46
CA ASP A 249 12.67 -8.52 -6.69
C ASP A 249 14.04 -7.80 -6.72
N MET A 250 14.24 -6.96 -7.74
CA MET A 250 15.49 -6.21 -7.93
C MET A 250 15.75 -5.15 -6.84
N PHE A 251 14.75 -4.78 -6.06
CA PHE A 251 14.84 -3.80 -4.98
C PHE A 251 14.88 -4.46 -3.59
N SER A 252 14.33 -5.67 -3.45
CA SER A 252 14.34 -6.45 -2.22
C SER A 252 14.68 -7.93 -2.48
N TYR A 253 15.90 -8.33 -2.13
CA TYR A 253 16.34 -9.73 -2.22
C TYR A 253 15.53 -10.69 -1.35
N SER A 254 14.99 -10.21 -0.22
CA SER A 254 14.18 -11.00 0.71
C SER A 254 12.68 -10.96 0.40
N GLY A 255 12.25 -10.24 -0.64
CA GLY A 255 10.85 -9.90 -0.83
C GLY A 255 10.32 -9.03 0.31
N GLN A 256 9.00 -9.01 0.48
CA GLN A 256 8.35 -8.25 1.54
C GLN A 256 7.25 -9.08 2.19
N ASN A 257 7.18 -9.08 3.52
CA ASN A 257 6.05 -9.59 4.26
C ASN A 257 5.30 -8.40 4.87
N TRP A 258 4.08 -8.14 4.40
CA TRP A 258 3.31 -6.99 4.84
C TRP A 258 2.53 -7.25 6.14
N GLY A 259 2.47 -8.51 6.59
CA GLY A 259 1.80 -8.88 7.84
C GLY A 259 0.26 -8.82 7.77
N PHE A 260 -0.33 -8.60 6.60
CA PHE A 260 -1.79 -8.55 6.44
C PHE A 260 -2.39 -9.94 6.18
N PRO A 261 -3.61 -10.22 6.68
CA PRO A 261 -4.33 -11.45 6.34
C PRO A 261 -4.75 -11.43 4.86
N THR A 262 -4.98 -12.61 4.28
CA THR A 262 -5.48 -12.74 2.90
C THR A 262 -7.00 -12.86 2.87
N TYR A 263 -7.61 -12.63 1.71
CA TYR A 263 -9.07 -12.74 1.55
C TYR A 263 -9.52 -14.18 1.32
N ARG A 264 -10.63 -14.55 1.97
CA ARG A 264 -11.44 -15.73 1.65
C ARG A 264 -12.38 -15.39 0.49
N TRP A 265 -11.82 -15.27 -0.72
CA TRP A 265 -12.59 -14.92 -1.92
C TRP A 265 -13.76 -15.89 -2.17
N ASP A 266 -13.62 -17.17 -1.78
CA ASP A 266 -14.67 -18.17 -1.83
C ASP A 266 -15.89 -17.82 -0.97
N VAL A 267 -15.67 -17.18 0.18
CA VAL A 267 -16.73 -16.72 1.11
C VAL A 267 -17.29 -15.39 0.64
N ILE A 268 -16.43 -14.45 0.24
CA ILE A 268 -16.84 -13.13 -0.27
C ILE A 268 -17.74 -13.29 -1.50
N GLU A 269 -17.39 -14.18 -2.43
CA GLU A 269 -18.17 -14.43 -3.64
C GLU A 269 -19.53 -15.06 -3.34
N LYS A 270 -19.61 -16.01 -2.39
CA LYS A 270 -20.88 -16.60 -1.93
C LYS A 270 -21.82 -15.59 -1.28
N ASP A 271 -21.26 -14.50 -0.77
CA ASP A 271 -21.99 -13.40 -0.13
C ASP A 271 -22.18 -12.21 -1.09
N ASP A 272 -22.13 -12.45 -2.42
CA ASP A 272 -22.25 -11.45 -3.49
C ASP A 272 -21.36 -10.21 -3.28
N PHE A 273 -20.14 -10.45 -2.79
CA PHE A 273 -19.13 -9.42 -2.57
C PHE A 273 -19.58 -8.31 -1.61
N ALA A 274 -20.55 -8.55 -0.73
CA ALA A 274 -21.23 -7.55 0.09
C ALA A 274 -20.27 -6.60 0.84
N TRP A 275 -19.19 -7.14 1.43
CA TRP A 275 -18.19 -6.32 2.14
C TRP A 275 -17.45 -5.36 1.21
N TRP A 276 -16.98 -5.84 0.06
CA TRP A 276 -16.29 -5.01 -0.94
C TRP A 276 -17.23 -3.99 -1.59
N ARG A 277 -18.47 -4.38 -1.87
CA ARG A 277 -19.50 -3.45 -2.38
C ARG A 277 -19.75 -2.31 -1.39
N SER A 278 -19.96 -2.65 -0.13
CA SER A 278 -20.16 -1.67 0.95
C SER A 278 -18.95 -0.75 1.12
N ARG A 279 -17.73 -1.31 1.04
CA ARG A 279 -16.48 -0.54 1.12
C ARG A 279 -16.39 0.50 0.01
N LEU A 280 -16.68 0.11 -1.23
CA LEU A 280 -16.68 1.03 -2.37
C LEU A 280 -17.82 2.05 -2.28
N ALA A 281 -19.01 1.65 -1.82
CA ALA A 281 -20.14 2.55 -1.58
C ALA A 281 -19.76 3.65 -0.57
N GLN A 282 -19.09 3.30 0.53
CA GLN A 282 -18.58 4.29 1.50
C GLN A 282 -17.53 5.20 0.86
N ALA A 283 -16.53 4.65 0.17
CA ALA A 283 -15.50 5.44 -0.51
C ALA A 283 -16.10 6.40 -1.56
N SER A 284 -17.19 5.99 -2.23
CA SER A 284 -17.86 6.79 -3.25
C SER A 284 -18.39 8.11 -2.73
N LYS A 285 -18.73 8.20 -1.43
CA LYS A 285 -19.15 9.46 -0.81
C LYS A 285 -18.10 10.57 -0.95
N PHE A 286 -16.83 10.18 -1.04
CA PHE A 286 -15.70 11.10 -0.96
C PHE A 286 -14.91 11.25 -2.27
N TYR A 287 -14.94 10.24 -3.13
CA TYR A 287 -14.06 10.20 -4.29
C TYR A 287 -14.82 10.15 -5.62
N HIS A 288 -14.23 10.79 -6.63
CA HIS A 288 -14.68 10.74 -8.01
C HIS A 288 -13.94 9.65 -8.80
N ALA A 289 -12.71 9.35 -8.39
CA ALA A 289 -11.87 8.30 -8.89
C ALA A 289 -11.08 7.69 -7.73
N TYR A 290 -10.54 6.50 -7.88
CA TYR A 290 -9.67 5.91 -6.86
C TYR A 290 -8.53 5.12 -7.47
N ARG A 291 -7.40 5.09 -6.77
CA ARG A 291 -6.35 4.09 -6.97
C ARG A 291 -6.74 2.83 -6.19
N ILE A 292 -6.68 1.67 -6.82
CA ILE A 292 -6.57 0.38 -6.14
C ILE A 292 -5.08 0.14 -5.97
N ASP A 293 -4.61 0.22 -4.72
CA ASP A 293 -3.27 -0.18 -4.34
C ASP A 293 -3.08 -1.68 -4.59
N HIS A 294 -1.95 -2.06 -5.16
CA HIS A 294 -1.58 -3.43 -5.48
C HIS A 294 -2.72 -4.22 -6.17
N VAL A 295 -3.19 -3.72 -7.32
CA VAL A 295 -4.30 -4.36 -8.08
C VAL A 295 -4.01 -5.82 -8.41
N LEU A 296 -2.73 -6.18 -8.44
CA LEU A 296 -2.26 -7.54 -8.71
C LEU A 296 -2.89 -8.57 -7.76
N GLY A 297 -3.24 -8.20 -6.53
CA GLY A 297 -3.91 -9.11 -5.58
C GLY A 297 -5.30 -9.61 -6.02
N PHE A 298 -5.94 -8.97 -7.00
CA PHE A 298 -7.16 -9.48 -7.65
C PHE A 298 -6.89 -10.54 -8.70
N PHE A 299 -5.66 -10.59 -9.23
CA PHE A 299 -5.17 -11.66 -10.09
C PHE A 299 -4.67 -12.81 -9.21
N ARG A 300 -3.74 -12.47 -8.32
CA ARG A 300 -3.03 -13.37 -7.40
C ARG A 300 -2.39 -12.56 -6.27
N ILE A 301 -2.41 -13.08 -5.05
CA ILE A 301 -1.66 -12.53 -3.93
C ILE A 301 -0.46 -13.42 -3.61
N TRP A 302 0.68 -12.84 -3.26
CA TRP A 302 1.79 -13.61 -2.70
C TRP A 302 1.49 -13.94 -1.24
N SER A 303 1.28 -15.21 -0.97
CA SER A 303 0.88 -15.78 0.32
C SER A 303 2.09 -16.37 1.02
N ILE A 304 2.40 -15.88 2.22
CA ILE A 304 3.56 -16.26 3.01
C ILE A 304 3.07 -16.98 4.28
N PRO A 305 3.52 -18.21 4.58
CA PRO A 305 3.13 -18.88 5.81
C PRO A 305 3.48 -18.05 7.07
N GLN A 306 2.59 -18.02 8.07
CA GLN A 306 2.73 -17.13 9.23
C GLN A 306 4.03 -17.31 10.04
N GLN A 307 4.65 -18.49 9.99
CA GLN A 307 5.92 -18.79 10.64
C GLN A 307 7.13 -18.16 9.94
N GLU A 308 6.96 -17.63 8.73
CA GLU A 308 8.00 -16.95 7.97
C GLU A 308 7.94 -15.43 8.16
N VAL A 309 9.11 -14.79 8.13
CA VAL A 309 9.32 -13.36 8.40
C VAL A 309 9.55 -12.57 7.11
N THR A 310 10.13 -13.20 6.10
CA THR A 310 10.45 -12.63 4.78
C THR A 310 9.46 -13.09 3.71
N GLY A 311 9.58 -12.54 2.50
CA GLY A 311 8.80 -12.97 1.34
C GLY A 311 9.36 -14.21 0.61
N ILE A 312 10.49 -14.76 1.06
CA ILE A 312 11.27 -15.78 0.33
C ILE A 312 10.49 -17.09 0.13
N LEU A 313 9.76 -17.54 1.14
CA LEU A 313 9.05 -18.82 1.15
C LEU A 313 7.54 -18.69 0.89
N GLY A 314 7.12 -17.63 0.22
CA GLY A 314 5.74 -17.48 -0.23
C GLY A 314 5.42 -18.23 -1.52
N TYR A 315 4.15 -18.17 -1.91
CA TYR A 315 3.62 -18.70 -3.17
C TYR A 315 2.43 -17.87 -3.64
N PHE A 316 2.08 -17.91 -4.93
CA PHE A 316 0.91 -17.18 -5.42
C PHE A 316 -0.40 -17.90 -5.10
N ASN A 317 -1.42 -17.14 -4.69
CA ASN A 317 -2.77 -17.61 -4.44
C ASN A 317 -3.81 -16.69 -5.13
N PRO A 318 -4.69 -17.19 -6.01
CA PRO A 318 -4.75 -18.57 -6.50
C PRO A 318 -3.55 -18.89 -7.41
N CYS A 319 -3.26 -20.18 -7.59
CA CYS A 319 -2.35 -20.67 -8.62
C CYS A 319 -2.75 -22.08 -9.06
N VAL A 320 -2.24 -22.49 -10.22
CA VAL A 320 -2.26 -23.89 -10.68
C VAL A 320 -1.05 -24.58 -10.04
N PRO A 321 -1.22 -25.49 -9.06
CA PRO A 321 -0.08 -26.15 -8.44
C PRO A 321 0.57 -27.17 -9.39
N LEU A 322 1.86 -27.45 -9.20
CA LEU A 322 2.45 -28.69 -9.73
C LEU A 322 1.93 -29.85 -8.88
N THR A 323 1.37 -30.86 -9.52
CA THR A 323 0.79 -32.03 -8.83
C THR A 323 1.76 -33.20 -8.83
N TRP A 324 1.64 -34.07 -7.82
CA TRP A 324 2.30 -35.38 -7.79
C TRP A 324 2.06 -36.18 -9.09
N GLU A 325 0.84 -36.20 -9.62
CA GLU A 325 0.52 -36.91 -10.86
C GLU A 325 1.36 -36.42 -12.05
N LYS A 326 1.45 -35.10 -12.25
CA LYS A 326 2.28 -34.49 -13.29
C LYS A 326 3.77 -34.79 -13.11
N LEU A 327 4.29 -34.72 -11.89
CA LEU A 327 5.71 -34.96 -11.60
C LEU A 327 6.08 -36.45 -11.73
N SER A 328 5.24 -37.35 -11.22
CA SER A 328 5.45 -38.80 -11.30
C SER A 328 5.36 -39.31 -12.75
N SER A 329 4.45 -38.76 -13.56
CA SER A 329 4.37 -39.05 -14.99
C SER A 329 5.63 -38.64 -15.76
N ALA A 330 6.38 -37.65 -15.27
CA ALA A 330 7.67 -37.23 -15.82
C ALA A 330 8.87 -38.07 -15.32
N GLY A 331 8.61 -39.03 -14.42
CA GLY A 331 9.59 -39.97 -13.87
C GLY A 331 10.16 -39.60 -12.50
N PHE A 332 9.65 -38.56 -11.83
CA PHE A 332 10.07 -38.24 -10.47
C PHE A 332 9.43 -39.18 -9.45
N ILE A 333 10.22 -39.65 -8.49
CA ILE A 333 9.73 -40.44 -7.35
C ILE A 333 9.49 -39.53 -6.14
N ARG A 334 8.70 -40.01 -5.19
CA ARG A 334 8.22 -39.20 -4.06
C ARG A 334 9.37 -38.79 -3.14
N GLU A 335 10.32 -39.69 -2.95
CA GLU A 335 11.54 -39.48 -2.18
C GLU A 335 12.35 -38.31 -2.73
N THR A 336 12.52 -38.23 -4.07
CA THR A 336 13.21 -37.12 -4.73
C THR A 336 12.47 -35.80 -4.51
N LEU A 337 11.15 -35.77 -4.62
CA LEU A 337 10.38 -34.53 -4.44
C LEU A 337 10.38 -34.06 -2.98
N GLU A 338 10.29 -34.97 -2.01
CA GLU A 338 10.43 -34.63 -0.59
C GLU A 338 11.84 -34.11 -0.29
N TYR A 339 12.88 -34.71 -0.89
CA TYR A 339 14.25 -34.23 -0.81
C TYR A 339 14.40 -32.80 -1.36
N LEU A 340 13.70 -32.47 -2.45
CA LEU A 340 13.68 -31.13 -3.03
C LEU A 340 12.86 -30.11 -2.24
N ARG A 341 11.92 -30.54 -1.39
CA ARG A 341 11.09 -29.69 -0.53
C ARG A 341 11.74 -29.41 0.82
N ARG A 342 12.53 -30.36 1.33
CA ARG A 342 13.14 -30.33 2.68
C ARG A 342 14.65 -30.12 2.58
N PRO A 343 15.17 -28.97 3.05
CA PRO A 343 16.61 -28.74 3.13
C PRO A 343 17.27 -29.85 3.94
N ASN A 344 18.22 -30.54 3.32
CA ASN A 344 18.93 -31.63 3.95
C ASN A 344 20.37 -31.64 3.44
N TYR A 345 21.32 -32.07 4.29
CA TYR A 345 22.74 -31.82 4.05
C TYR A 345 23.63 -32.92 4.60
N GLY A 346 24.73 -33.20 3.91
CA GLY A 346 25.86 -33.89 4.52
C GLY A 346 26.59 -32.97 5.49
N TYR A 347 27.39 -33.54 6.40
CA TYR A 347 28.13 -32.75 7.38
C TYR A 347 29.10 -31.74 6.73
N ASP A 348 29.80 -32.15 5.66
CA ASP A 348 30.71 -31.27 4.92
C ASP A 348 29.96 -30.14 4.19
N GLN A 349 28.77 -30.41 3.65
CA GLN A 349 27.93 -29.38 3.05
C GLN A 349 27.48 -28.36 4.09
N LEU A 350 27.09 -28.79 5.30
CA LEU A 350 26.80 -27.85 6.39
C LEU A 350 28.02 -26.98 6.72
N ARG A 351 29.23 -27.55 6.65
CA ARG A 351 30.47 -26.80 6.87
C ARG A 351 30.72 -25.70 5.85
N GLU A 352 30.24 -25.86 4.61
CA GLU A 352 30.29 -24.79 3.60
C GLU A 352 29.37 -23.61 3.95
N PHE A 353 28.20 -23.87 4.55
CA PHE A 353 27.27 -22.80 4.96
C PHE A 353 27.61 -22.16 6.30
N LEU A 354 27.91 -23.00 7.31
CA LEU A 354 28.05 -22.58 8.71
C LEU A 354 29.52 -22.34 9.11
N GLY A 355 30.49 -22.83 8.34
CA GLY A 355 31.91 -22.68 8.64
C GLY A 355 32.28 -23.29 10.00
N ASN A 356 33.00 -22.52 10.82
CA ASN A 356 33.44 -22.97 12.14
C ASN A 356 32.30 -23.20 13.14
N ASP A 357 31.10 -22.66 12.88
CA ASP A 357 29.93 -22.88 13.74
C ASP A 357 29.32 -24.27 13.57
N THR A 358 29.69 -25.02 12.53
CA THR A 358 29.10 -26.33 12.20
C THR A 358 29.17 -27.32 13.34
N ASP A 359 30.35 -27.50 13.93
CA ASP A 359 30.56 -28.53 14.96
C ASP A 359 29.77 -28.23 16.25
N ARG A 360 29.47 -26.95 16.49
CA ARG A 360 28.64 -26.48 17.61
C ARG A 360 27.15 -26.58 17.29
N LEU A 361 26.73 -26.18 16.09
CA LEU A 361 25.31 -26.07 15.72
C LEU A 361 24.71 -27.37 15.21
N ALA A 362 25.47 -28.25 14.55
CA ALA A 362 24.99 -29.52 14.04
C ALA A 362 24.25 -30.38 15.09
N PRO A 363 24.82 -30.68 16.28
CA PRO A 363 24.13 -31.49 17.29
C PRO A 363 22.92 -30.77 17.91
N VAL A 364 22.92 -29.44 17.90
CA VAL A 364 21.86 -28.62 18.50
C VAL A 364 20.68 -28.49 17.55
N CYS A 365 20.92 -28.07 16.30
CA CYS A 365 19.90 -27.63 15.37
C CYS A 365 19.43 -28.72 14.41
N PHE A 366 20.18 -29.83 14.27
CA PHE A 366 19.92 -30.84 13.25
C PHE A 366 19.69 -32.23 13.84
N THR A 367 18.94 -33.05 13.10
CA THR A 367 18.75 -34.48 13.35
C THR A 367 19.02 -35.27 12.08
N GLN A 368 19.31 -36.56 12.21
CA GLN A 368 19.45 -37.45 11.06
C GLN A 368 18.12 -37.59 10.32
N LEU A 369 18.19 -37.60 8.99
CA LEU A 369 17.06 -37.93 8.13
C LEU A 369 16.80 -39.44 8.19
N GLU A 370 15.55 -39.82 8.45
CA GLU A 370 15.15 -41.22 8.51
C GLU A 370 15.48 -41.94 7.19
N GLY A 371 16.10 -43.12 7.27
CA GLY A 371 16.56 -43.88 6.10
C GLY A 371 17.85 -43.37 5.45
N HIS A 372 18.39 -42.21 5.87
CA HIS A 372 19.58 -41.59 5.29
C HIS A 372 20.55 -41.11 6.39
N PRO A 373 21.38 -41.99 6.97
CA PRO A 373 22.20 -41.68 8.15
C PRO A 373 23.26 -40.58 7.91
N ASP A 374 23.65 -40.38 6.66
CA ASP A 374 24.65 -39.38 6.24
C ASP A 374 24.02 -38.00 5.94
N ARG A 375 22.71 -37.85 6.15
CA ARG A 375 21.95 -36.63 5.86
C ARG A 375 21.36 -36.07 7.14
N LEU A 376 21.50 -34.76 7.29
CA LEU A 376 21.00 -33.98 8.41
C LEU A 376 19.90 -33.03 7.92
N ILE A 377 18.82 -32.94 8.69
CA ILE A 377 17.73 -31.98 8.52
C ILE A 377 17.61 -31.12 9.77
N LEU A 378 17.09 -29.90 9.61
CA LEU A 378 16.76 -29.05 10.76
C LEU A 378 15.72 -29.75 11.64
N LYS A 379 15.90 -29.68 12.96
CA LYS A 379 14.88 -30.13 13.91
C LYS A 379 13.64 -29.22 13.81
N PRO A 380 12.43 -29.74 14.09
CA PRO A 380 11.20 -28.97 13.95
C PRO A 380 11.20 -27.61 14.66
N GLU A 381 11.81 -27.53 15.84
CA GLU A 381 11.95 -26.30 16.63
C GLU A 381 12.83 -25.22 16.00
N TYR A 382 13.59 -25.53 14.94
CA TYR A 382 14.41 -24.59 14.16
C TYR A 382 13.97 -24.51 12.68
N SER A 383 12.83 -25.11 12.32
CA SER A 383 12.39 -25.25 10.93
C SER A 383 11.44 -24.12 10.48
N SER A 384 11.80 -22.87 10.79
CA SER A 384 11.15 -21.65 10.27
C SER A 384 12.06 -20.44 10.43
N GLU A 385 11.85 -19.39 9.63
CA GLU A 385 12.59 -18.15 9.80
C GLU A 385 12.38 -17.55 11.19
N LYS A 386 11.14 -17.55 11.70
CA LYS A 386 10.84 -17.04 13.05
C LYS A 386 11.57 -17.82 14.14
N ALA A 387 11.67 -19.14 14.02
CA ALA A 387 12.41 -19.97 14.96
C ALA A 387 13.91 -19.65 14.94
N ILE A 388 14.51 -19.58 13.75
CA ILE A 388 15.95 -19.27 13.58
C ILE A 388 16.26 -17.86 14.09
N LEU A 389 15.43 -16.87 13.73
CA LEU A 389 15.60 -15.48 14.16
C LEU A 389 15.40 -15.32 15.68
N GLY A 390 14.57 -16.16 16.30
CA GLY A 390 14.33 -16.21 17.73
C GLY A 390 15.48 -16.83 18.55
N MET A 391 16.48 -17.44 17.91
CA MET A 391 17.61 -18.05 18.61
C MET A 391 18.45 -17.02 19.36
N ASN A 392 19.03 -17.43 20.49
CA ASN A 392 20.05 -16.65 21.21
C ASN A 392 21.44 -16.83 20.59
N GLU A 393 21.58 -16.45 19.33
CA GLU A 393 22.81 -16.53 18.53
C GLU A 393 23.17 -15.14 17.97
N PRO A 394 24.43 -14.90 17.57
CA PRO A 394 24.79 -13.70 16.80
C PRO A 394 24.02 -13.63 15.47
N GLN A 395 23.71 -12.41 14.99
CA GLN A 395 22.97 -12.22 13.73
C GLN A 395 23.65 -12.91 12.53
N GLU A 396 24.97 -12.86 12.45
CA GLU A 396 25.74 -13.53 11.38
C GLU A 396 25.50 -15.06 11.35
N VAL A 397 25.35 -15.69 12.52
CA VAL A 397 25.04 -17.12 12.63
C VAL A 397 23.63 -17.40 12.17
N LYS A 398 22.66 -16.55 12.55
CA LYS A 398 21.27 -16.63 12.09
C LYS A 398 21.18 -16.51 10.58
N ASP A 399 21.90 -15.55 9.98
CA ASP A 399 21.92 -15.34 8.53
C ASP A 399 22.47 -16.57 7.78
N LYS A 400 23.48 -17.24 8.33
CA LYS A 400 24.00 -18.51 7.78
C LYS A 400 22.98 -19.64 7.90
N LEU A 401 22.34 -19.80 9.07
CA LEU A 401 21.27 -20.79 9.28
C LEU A 401 20.06 -20.56 8.37
N LEU A 402 19.70 -19.30 8.10
CA LEU A 402 18.64 -18.95 7.15
C LEU A 402 18.98 -19.41 5.73
N LYS A 403 20.22 -19.26 5.27
CA LYS A 403 20.66 -19.80 3.97
C LYS A 403 20.56 -21.32 3.89
N VAL A 404 20.86 -22.02 5.00
CA VAL A 404 20.65 -23.47 5.12
C VAL A 404 19.15 -23.79 5.03
N TYR A 405 18.32 -23.02 5.73
CA TYR A 405 16.88 -23.20 5.72
C TYR A 405 16.27 -22.94 4.33
N TRP A 406 16.70 -21.93 3.58
CA TRP A 406 16.07 -21.57 2.31
C TRP A 406 16.39 -22.49 1.13
N ASN A 407 17.42 -23.34 1.21
CA ASN A 407 17.86 -24.18 0.10
C ASN A 407 16.86 -25.31 -0.22
N ARG A 408 15.94 -25.03 -1.14
CA ARG A 408 14.89 -25.95 -1.61
C ARG A 408 14.49 -25.62 -3.05
N VAL A 409 13.74 -26.50 -3.69
CA VAL A 409 13.08 -26.24 -4.99
C VAL A 409 11.58 -26.00 -4.81
N PHE A 410 10.96 -26.61 -3.80
CA PHE A 410 9.53 -26.43 -3.52
C PHE A 410 9.33 -25.86 -2.11
N VAL A 411 8.40 -24.91 -1.96
CA VAL A 411 8.04 -24.37 -0.64
C VAL A 411 7.23 -25.40 0.18
N PRO A 412 7.32 -25.37 1.52
CA PRO A 412 6.68 -26.35 2.38
C PRO A 412 5.18 -26.03 2.61
N SER A 413 4.45 -25.68 1.54
CA SER A 413 3.04 -25.25 1.59
C SER A 413 2.14 -26.24 0.85
N GLY A 414 0.85 -26.24 1.17
CA GLY A 414 -0.16 -27.16 0.60
C GLY A 414 -0.08 -28.60 1.12
N ASP A 415 -0.85 -29.48 0.49
CA ASP A 415 -0.92 -30.89 0.87
C ASP A 415 0.27 -31.71 0.35
N GLU A 416 0.25 -33.03 0.58
CA GLU A 416 1.31 -33.95 0.18
C GLU A 416 1.39 -34.26 -1.33
N ASN A 417 0.45 -33.73 -2.12
CA ASN A 417 0.33 -33.94 -3.55
C ASN A 417 0.52 -32.65 -4.37
N THR A 418 0.61 -31.49 -3.70
CA THR A 418 0.85 -30.20 -4.34
C THR A 418 2.26 -29.67 -4.07
N PHE A 419 2.87 -29.11 -5.11
CA PHE A 419 4.22 -28.57 -5.10
C PHE A 419 4.22 -27.17 -5.69
N TYR A 420 4.83 -26.23 -4.98
CA TYR A 420 4.89 -24.82 -5.36
C TYR A 420 6.36 -24.43 -5.51
N PRO A 421 6.81 -23.97 -6.70
CA PRO A 421 8.19 -23.58 -6.90
C PRO A 421 8.62 -22.47 -5.94
N TYR A 422 9.76 -22.70 -5.26
CA TYR A 422 10.47 -21.68 -4.50
C TYR A 422 10.95 -20.57 -5.42
N TRP A 423 10.87 -19.30 -5.01
CA TRP A 423 11.22 -18.17 -5.89
C TRP A 423 12.60 -18.29 -6.55
N TYR A 424 13.61 -18.74 -5.80
CA TYR A 424 14.98 -18.92 -6.29
C TYR A 424 15.31 -20.39 -6.61
N TRP A 425 14.32 -21.21 -6.99
CA TRP A 425 14.52 -22.64 -7.26
C TRP A 425 15.63 -22.92 -8.28
N TYR A 426 15.81 -22.03 -9.27
CA TYR A 426 16.71 -22.21 -10.41
C TYR A 426 18.20 -22.08 -10.07
N ASN A 427 18.54 -21.47 -8.93
CA ASN A 427 19.91 -21.32 -8.43
C ASN A 427 20.12 -22.00 -7.06
N ALA A 428 19.11 -22.70 -6.54
CA ALA A 428 19.20 -23.38 -5.26
C ALA A 428 20.22 -24.53 -5.33
N PRO A 429 21.20 -24.61 -4.41
CA PRO A 429 22.21 -25.68 -4.42
C PRO A 429 21.62 -27.10 -4.48
N VAL A 430 20.49 -27.37 -3.82
CA VAL A 430 19.84 -28.69 -3.85
C VAL A 430 19.36 -29.08 -5.25
N PHE A 431 19.00 -28.13 -6.11
CA PHE A 431 18.57 -28.41 -7.48
C PHE A 431 19.69 -29.06 -8.30
N PHE A 432 20.94 -28.64 -8.09
CA PHE A 432 22.12 -29.16 -8.81
C PHE A 432 22.61 -30.52 -8.29
N THR A 433 21.97 -31.07 -7.26
CA THR A 433 22.23 -32.45 -6.81
C THR A 433 21.52 -33.49 -7.69
N LEU A 434 20.52 -33.06 -8.47
CA LEU A 434 19.84 -33.91 -9.44
C LEU A 434 20.75 -34.16 -10.66
N PRO A 435 20.62 -35.32 -11.34
CA PRO A 435 21.22 -35.52 -12.65
C PRO A 435 20.82 -34.42 -13.65
N GLU A 436 21.72 -34.03 -14.56
CA GLU A 436 21.47 -32.94 -15.53
C GLU A 436 20.16 -33.13 -16.33
N TYR A 437 19.83 -34.37 -16.70
CA TYR A 437 18.58 -34.66 -17.42
C TYR A 437 17.32 -34.42 -16.55
N GLU A 438 17.38 -34.64 -15.23
CA GLU A 438 16.28 -34.34 -14.32
C GLU A 438 16.16 -32.85 -14.06
N GLN A 439 17.30 -32.16 -13.98
CA GLN A 439 17.32 -30.71 -13.92
C GLN A 439 16.59 -30.10 -15.13
N GLU A 440 16.94 -30.52 -16.35
CA GLU A 440 16.29 -30.03 -17.57
C GLU A 440 14.78 -30.34 -17.59
N LYS A 441 14.40 -31.57 -17.26
CA LYS A 441 12.99 -31.96 -17.14
C LYS A 441 12.23 -31.07 -16.15
N LEU A 442 12.79 -30.84 -14.96
CA LEU A 442 12.15 -30.03 -13.93
C LEU A 442 12.04 -28.56 -14.36
N ARG A 443 13.07 -28.00 -15.02
CA ARG A 443 13.01 -26.65 -15.61
C ARG A 443 11.86 -26.53 -16.60
N ASN A 444 11.68 -27.51 -17.48
CA ASN A 444 10.60 -27.52 -18.46
C ASN A 444 9.23 -27.61 -17.78
N LEU A 445 9.06 -28.49 -16.79
CA LEU A 445 7.80 -28.63 -16.05
C LEU A 445 7.41 -27.37 -15.29
N ILE A 446 8.37 -26.70 -14.63
CA ILE A 446 8.13 -25.44 -13.92
C ILE A 446 7.77 -24.34 -14.92
N LYS A 447 8.50 -24.21 -16.04
CA LYS A 447 8.20 -23.23 -17.09
C LYS A 447 6.81 -23.44 -17.71
N GLU A 448 6.42 -24.68 -17.97
CA GLU A 448 5.06 -25.01 -18.40
C GLU A 448 4.01 -24.62 -17.36
N ASN A 449 4.29 -24.88 -16.08
CA ASN A 449 3.41 -24.50 -14.99
C ASN A 449 3.25 -22.99 -14.87
N GLU A 450 4.33 -22.22 -14.99
CA GLU A 450 4.31 -20.75 -15.02
C GLU A 450 3.41 -20.22 -16.15
N ASN A 451 3.52 -20.80 -17.35
CA ASN A 451 2.66 -20.44 -18.47
C ASN A 451 1.18 -20.77 -18.20
N SER A 452 0.90 -21.88 -17.51
CA SER A 452 -0.47 -22.31 -17.19
C SER A 452 -1.20 -21.40 -16.20
N GLN A 453 -0.47 -20.54 -15.48
CA GLN A 453 -1.07 -19.64 -14.50
C GLN A 453 -1.92 -18.52 -15.13
N ASN A 454 -1.57 -18.11 -16.34
CA ASN A 454 -2.07 -16.86 -16.91
C ASN A 454 -3.58 -16.86 -17.12
N ASP A 455 -4.16 -17.98 -17.57
CA ASP A 455 -5.59 -18.11 -17.81
C ASP A 455 -6.40 -18.11 -16.50
N LEU A 456 -5.85 -18.73 -15.44
CA LEU A 456 -6.45 -18.71 -14.10
C LEU A 456 -6.50 -17.28 -13.55
N TRP A 457 -5.40 -16.53 -13.67
CA TRP A 457 -5.31 -15.18 -13.16
C TRP A 457 -6.14 -14.18 -13.97
N ASP A 458 -6.22 -14.33 -15.30
CA ASP A 458 -7.14 -13.54 -16.14
C ASP A 458 -8.59 -13.77 -15.69
N ALA A 459 -9.01 -15.03 -15.60
CA ALA A 459 -10.38 -15.37 -15.21
C ALA A 459 -10.72 -14.87 -13.78
N ASN A 460 -9.79 -15.04 -12.84
CA ASN A 460 -9.96 -14.57 -11.47
C ASN A 460 -10.11 -13.05 -11.40
N ALA A 461 -9.17 -12.30 -11.99
CA ALA A 461 -9.22 -10.84 -11.98
C ALA A 461 -10.40 -10.29 -12.76
N THR A 462 -10.72 -10.85 -13.92
CA THR A 462 -11.90 -10.45 -14.71
C THR A 462 -13.16 -10.58 -13.87
N LYS A 463 -13.33 -11.69 -13.14
CA LYS A 463 -14.47 -11.88 -12.23
C LYS A 463 -14.50 -10.83 -11.12
N LEU A 464 -13.40 -10.69 -10.37
CA LEU A 464 -13.37 -9.82 -9.19
C LEU A 464 -13.43 -8.33 -9.56
N LEU A 465 -12.62 -7.88 -10.52
CA LEU A 465 -12.55 -6.47 -10.93
C LEU A 465 -13.81 -6.01 -11.68
N THR A 466 -14.53 -6.90 -12.36
CA THR A 466 -15.83 -6.54 -12.97
C THR A 466 -16.82 -6.08 -11.91
N VAL A 467 -16.93 -6.82 -10.80
CA VAL A 467 -17.83 -6.46 -9.70
C VAL A 467 -17.44 -5.10 -9.11
N LEU A 468 -16.15 -4.89 -8.86
CA LEU A 468 -15.66 -3.65 -8.24
C LEU A 468 -15.80 -2.42 -9.16
N SER A 469 -15.51 -2.59 -10.45
CA SER A 469 -15.60 -1.49 -11.42
C SER A 469 -17.04 -1.09 -11.74
N GLN A 470 -18.02 -1.95 -11.48
CA GLN A 470 -19.44 -1.70 -11.72
C GLN A 470 -20.22 -1.24 -10.48
N GLU A 471 -19.65 -1.38 -9.28
CA GLU A 471 -20.34 -1.05 -8.02
C GLU A 471 -20.66 0.45 -7.89
N THR A 472 -19.76 1.30 -8.34
CA THR A 472 -19.90 2.75 -8.18
C THR A 472 -19.57 3.48 -9.46
N ASP A 473 -19.97 4.74 -9.48
CA ASP A 473 -19.74 5.66 -10.59
C ASP A 473 -18.32 6.29 -10.59
N MET A 474 -17.43 5.80 -9.72
CA MET A 474 -16.04 6.26 -9.59
C MET A 474 -15.16 5.68 -10.69
N LEU A 475 -14.25 6.50 -11.23
CA LEU A 475 -13.26 5.99 -12.17
C LEU A 475 -12.18 5.17 -11.45
N VAL A 476 -11.93 3.95 -11.93
CA VAL A 476 -10.95 3.04 -11.34
C VAL A 476 -9.57 3.25 -11.98
N CYS A 477 -8.56 3.42 -11.14
CA CYS A 477 -7.15 3.41 -11.53
C CYS A 477 -6.45 2.28 -10.79
N ALA A 478 -5.66 1.48 -11.50
CA ALA A 478 -4.86 0.41 -10.95
C ALA A 478 -3.45 0.88 -10.66
N GLU A 479 -2.91 0.50 -9.51
CA GLU A 479 -1.46 0.38 -9.38
C GLU A 479 -1.04 -1.05 -9.73
N ASP A 480 -0.44 -1.17 -10.92
CA ASP A 480 0.01 -2.39 -11.57
C ASP A 480 1.54 -2.45 -11.66
N LEU A 481 2.26 -2.15 -10.57
CA LEU A 481 3.72 -2.20 -10.54
C LEU A 481 4.24 -3.55 -10.00
N GLY A 482 5.55 -3.78 -10.13
CA GLY A 482 6.22 -4.99 -9.62
C GLY A 482 6.20 -6.17 -10.59
N ALA A 483 5.98 -7.38 -10.07
CA ALA A 483 5.97 -8.62 -10.85
C ALA A 483 4.63 -8.85 -11.57
N VAL A 484 4.39 -8.07 -12.62
CA VAL A 484 3.12 -8.01 -13.38
C VAL A 484 2.93 -9.22 -14.29
N PRO A 485 1.87 -10.03 -14.12
CA PRO A 485 1.50 -11.09 -15.06
C PRO A 485 1.18 -10.59 -16.48
N PRO A 486 1.43 -11.38 -17.54
CA PRO A 486 1.13 -11.00 -18.92
C PRO A 486 -0.35 -10.66 -19.19
N CYS A 487 -1.30 -11.24 -18.47
CA CYS A 487 -2.73 -10.96 -18.63
C CYS A 487 -3.17 -9.59 -18.09
N VAL A 488 -2.42 -8.96 -17.18
CA VAL A 488 -2.86 -7.74 -16.48
C VAL A 488 -3.22 -6.60 -17.45
N PRO A 489 -2.37 -6.20 -18.41
CA PRO A 489 -2.71 -5.10 -19.31
C PRO A 489 -3.99 -5.36 -20.10
N SER A 490 -4.24 -6.61 -20.50
CA SER A 490 -5.45 -6.98 -21.25
C SER A 490 -6.71 -6.86 -20.39
N VAL A 491 -6.69 -7.38 -19.17
CA VAL A 491 -7.83 -7.32 -18.23
C VAL A 491 -8.15 -5.86 -17.87
N LEU A 492 -7.14 -5.06 -17.51
CA LEU A 492 -7.35 -3.65 -17.19
C LEU A 492 -7.95 -2.87 -18.37
N HIS A 493 -7.45 -3.11 -19.59
CA HIS A 493 -7.99 -2.49 -20.79
C HIS A 493 -9.44 -2.91 -21.07
N LYS A 494 -9.77 -4.20 -20.98
CA LYS A 494 -11.14 -4.71 -21.17
C LYS A 494 -12.15 -4.06 -20.20
N LEU A 495 -11.70 -3.77 -18.97
CA LEU A 495 -12.52 -3.20 -17.91
C LEU A 495 -12.43 -1.66 -17.81
N ASN A 496 -11.76 -1.00 -18.75
CA ASN A 496 -11.52 0.45 -18.75
C ASN A 496 -10.87 0.98 -17.46
N ILE A 497 -10.00 0.17 -16.83
CA ILE A 497 -9.24 0.54 -15.64
C ILE A 497 -7.93 1.18 -16.09
N LEU A 498 -7.63 2.37 -15.59
CA LEU A 498 -6.41 3.08 -15.96
C LEU A 498 -5.21 2.44 -15.27
N SER A 499 -4.19 2.01 -16.03
CA SER A 499 -2.93 1.52 -15.46
C SER A 499 -2.07 2.66 -14.87
N LEU A 500 -0.98 2.36 -14.17
CA LEU A 500 -0.03 3.33 -13.63
C LEU A 500 1.33 3.25 -14.33
N ARG A 501 1.90 4.40 -14.68
CA ARG A 501 3.26 4.51 -15.24
C ARG A 501 4.06 5.51 -14.42
N ILE A 502 4.97 4.99 -13.61
CA ILE A 502 5.97 5.80 -12.91
C ILE A 502 7.19 5.90 -13.82
N GLU A 503 7.52 7.10 -14.28
CA GLU A 503 8.50 7.35 -15.34
C GLU A 503 9.84 6.67 -15.06
N ARG A 504 10.38 6.82 -13.84
CA ARG A 504 11.65 6.20 -13.44
C ARG A 504 11.68 4.67 -13.53
N TRP A 505 10.52 4.00 -13.57
CA TRP A 505 10.39 2.55 -13.67
C TRP A 505 9.80 2.06 -15.01
N ALA A 506 9.33 2.97 -15.86
CA ALA A 506 8.73 2.66 -17.16
C ALA A 506 9.81 2.33 -18.20
N ARG A 507 10.40 1.14 -18.06
CA ARG A 507 11.51 0.65 -18.89
C ARG A 507 11.19 -0.72 -19.48
N ASN A 508 11.76 -1.01 -20.66
CA ASN A 508 11.76 -2.35 -21.21
C ASN A 508 12.90 -3.16 -20.57
N TRP A 509 12.63 -3.72 -19.39
CA TRP A 509 13.60 -4.50 -18.61
C TRP A 509 14.13 -5.78 -19.30
N ASN A 510 13.49 -6.20 -20.40
CA ASN A 510 13.90 -7.38 -21.17
C ASN A 510 14.79 -7.04 -22.37
N ALA A 511 14.98 -5.76 -22.69
CA ALA A 511 15.84 -5.32 -23.77
C ALA A 511 17.25 -4.94 -23.27
N PRO A 512 18.30 -5.03 -24.10
CA PRO A 512 19.65 -4.61 -23.73
C PRO A 512 19.66 -3.17 -23.18
N TYR A 513 20.33 -2.97 -22.04
CA TYR A 513 20.42 -1.70 -21.30
C TYR A 513 19.10 -1.18 -20.73
N SER A 514 18.02 -1.97 -20.80
CA SER A 514 16.70 -1.67 -20.27
C SER A 514 16.23 -0.25 -20.63
N PRO A 515 16.05 0.13 -21.91
CA PRO A 515 15.70 1.50 -22.28
C PRO A 515 14.37 1.93 -21.68
N TYR A 516 14.21 3.24 -21.46
CA TYR A 516 12.91 3.83 -21.10
C TYR A 516 11.93 3.71 -22.28
N TYR A 517 10.65 3.51 -21.97
CA TYR A 517 9.59 3.68 -22.97
C TYR A 517 9.45 5.17 -23.30
N GLU A 518 9.24 5.50 -24.57
CA GLU A 518 8.95 6.87 -24.96
C GLU A 518 7.60 7.33 -24.38
N MET A 519 7.49 8.61 -24.08
CA MET A 519 6.26 9.20 -23.52
C MET A 519 5.03 8.93 -24.40
N GLY A 520 5.23 8.88 -25.72
CA GLY A 520 4.19 8.52 -26.70
C GLY A 520 3.73 7.06 -26.64
N GLU A 521 4.57 6.15 -26.13
CA GLU A 521 4.28 4.71 -26.03
C GLU A 521 3.49 4.33 -24.79
N TYR A 522 3.36 5.25 -23.82
CA TYR A 522 2.57 5.00 -22.63
C TYR A 522 1.12 4.67 -23.03
N PRO A 523 0.49 3.63 -22.44
CA PRO A 523 -0.89 3.27 -22.78
C PRO A 523 -1.82 4.46 -22.58
N ARG A 524 -2.74 4.71 -23.52
CA ARG A 524 -3.68 5.84 -23.38
C ARG A 524 -4.51 5.71 -22.11
N MET A 525 -5.01 4.51 -21.81
CA MET A 525 -5.74 4.19 -20.57
C MET A 525 -4.78 4.03 -19.39
N SER A 526 -4.08 5.10 -19.02
CA SER A 526 -3.16 5.11 -17.89
C SER A 526 -3.05 6.46 -17.20
N VAL A 527 -2.49 6.43 -15.99
CA VAL A 527 -2.01 7.56 -15.20
C VAL A 527 -0.49 7.55 -15.26
N CYS A 528 0.14 8.64 -15.68
CA CYS A 528 1.59 8.82 -15.54
C CYS A 528 1.95 9.70 -14.35
N ALA A 529 3.07 9.40 -13.72
CA ALA A 529 3.70 10.20 -12.67
C ALA A 529 5.23 10.14 -12.77
N THR A 530 5.91 11.15 -12.26
CA THR A 530 7.38 11.18 -12.07
C THR A 530 7.81 10.19 -10.99
N SER A 531 7.13 10.24 -9.85
CA SER A 531 7.40 9.45 -8.65
C SER A 531 6.09 9.13 -7.90
N CYS A 532 6.17 8.28 -6.88
CA CYS A 532 5.07 7.98 -5.96
C CYS A 532 5.53 8.18 -4.50
N HIS A 533 4.60 8.03 -3.55
CA HIS A 533 4.88 8.26 -2.12
C HIS A 533 5.93 7.30 -1.52
N ASP A 534 6.15 6.14 -2.14
CA ASP A 534 7.14 5.13 -1.73
C ASP A 534 8.55 5.37 -2.30
N SER A 535 8.67 6.27 -3.28
CA SER A 535 9.94 6.62 -3.91
C SER A 535 10.46 7.98 -3.44
N SER A 536 11.72 8.28 -3.74
CA SER A 536 12.22 9.66 -3.64
C SER A 536 11.50 10.58 -4.64
N THR A 537 11.49 11.88 -4.36
CA THR A 537 11.01 12.93 -5.28
C THR A 537 11.90 13.00 -6.52
N LEU A 538 11.50 13.75 -7.55
CA LEU A 538 12.35 14.00 -8.72
C LEU A 538 13.70 14.62 -8.33
N ARG A 539 13.71 15.51 -7.33
CA ARG A 539 14.96 16.04 -6.78
C ARG A 539 15.79 14.96 -6.11
N GLY A 540 15.16 14.11 -5.29
CA GLY A 540 15.85 13.04 -4.58
C GLY A 540 16.42 11.97 -5.51
N LEU A 541 15.69 11.65 -6.59
CA LEU A 541 16.13 10.72 -7.63
C LEU A 541 17.49 11.12 -8.21
N TRP A 542 17.73 12.41 -8.41
CA TRP A 542 18.98 12.93 -8.98
C TRP A 542 20.23 12.60 -8.17
N TYR A 543 20.07 12.27 -6.89
CA TYR A 543 21.16 11.97 -5.94
C TYR A 543 21.16 10.50 -5.49
N GLU A 544 20.31 9.65 -6.05
CA GLU A 544 20.36 8.22 -5.76
C GLU A 544 21.62 7.60 -6.37
N LYS A 545 22.29 6.74 -5.59
CA LYS A 545 23.60 6.16 -5.94
C LYS A 545 23.59 5.38 -7.25
N ASP A 546 22.51 4.64 -7.52
CA ASP A 546 22.41 3.73 -8.66
C ASP A 546 21.57 4.33 -9.81
N PHE A 547 21.31 5.65 -9.77
CA PHE A 547 20.54 6.33 -10.82
C PHE A 547 21.42 6.77 -11.99
N ASP A 548 21.13 6.25 -13.18
CA ASP A 548 21.78 6.65 -14.42
C ASP A 548 21.16 7.95 -14.97
N ARG A 549 21.74 9.08 -14.56
CA ARG A 549 21.29 10.42 -14.97
C ARG A 549 21.43 10.66 -16.47
N ASP A 550 22.49 10.16 -17.10
CA ASP A 550 22.73 10.39 -18.53
C ASP A 550 21.72 9.62 -19.39
N LEU A 551 21.37 8.39 -18.98
CA LEU A 551 20.30 7.63 -19.63
C LEU A 551 18.94 8.33 -19.50
N TYR A 552 18.60 8.82 -18.30
CA TYR A 552 17.34 9.55 -18.09
C TYR A 552 17.31 10.89 -18.85
N TRP A 553 18.44 11.60 -18.91
CA TRP A 553 18.59 12.85 -19.67
C TRP A 553 18.39 12.62 -21.17
N SER A 554 18.97 11.54 -21.70
CA SER A 554 18.76 11.13 -23.09
C SER A 554 17.30 10.75 -23.35
N HIS A 555 16.64 10.06 -22.41
CA HIS A 555 15.20 9.74 -22.51
C HIS A 555 14.33 11.00 -22.55
N ALA A 556 14.70 12.04 -21.80
CA ALA A 556 14.03 13.34 -21.84
C ALA A 556 14.31 14.16 -23.11
N HIS A 557 15.06 13.60 -24.08
CA HIS A 557 15.49 14.26 -25.32
C HIS A 557 16.26 15.57 -25.08
N LEU A 558 16.99 15.65 -23.96
CA LEU A 558 17.75 16.83 -23.59
C LEU A 558 19.19 16.74 -24.13
N PRO A 559 19.75 17.83 -24.67
CA PRO A 559 21.07 17.79 -25.31
C PRO A 559 22.20 17.66 -24.30
N GLY A 560 23.29 17.01 -24.72
CA GLY A 560 24.51 16.91 -23.92
C GLY A 560 24.42 15.89 -22.77
N LYS A 561 25.23 16.10 -21.73
CA LYS A 561 25.24 15.28 -20.53
C LYS A 561 24.28 15.82 -19.48
N ALA A 562 23.79 14.93 -18.63
CA ALA A 562 22.98 15.30 -17.48
C ALA A 562 23.79 16.22 -16.54
N PRO A 563 23.20 17.33 -16.05
CA PRO A 563 23.86 18.20 -15.08
C PRO A 563 24.07 17.48 -13.74
N GLU A 564 25.08 17.90 -12.97
CA GLU A 564 25.30 17.33 -11.64
C GLU A 564 24.21 17.73 -10.64
N GLU A 565 23.70 18.95 -10.76
CA GLU A 565 22.64 19.50 -9.91
C GLU A 565 21.31 19.63 -10.66
N ILE A 566 20.22 19.34 -9.95
CA ILE A 566 18.87 19.52 -10.47
C ILE A 566 18.34 20.91 -10.07
N THR A 567 18.34 21.81 -11.04
CA THR A 567 17.85 23.19 -10.87
C THR A 567 16.38 23.31 -11.29
N PRO A 568 15.64 24.36 -10.90
CA PRO A 568 14.26 24.59 -11.38
C PRO A 568 14.10 24.60 -12.92
N SER A 569 15.14 25.05 -13.64
CA SER A 569 15.15 25.01 -15.12
C SER A 569 15.23 23.57 -15.66
N VAL A 570 16.01 22.71 -15.00
CA VAL A 570 16.10 21.29 -15.32
C VAL A 570 14.77 20.59 -15.01
N VAL A 571 14.22 20.85 -13.82
CA VAL A 571 12.90 20.32 -13.42
C VAL A 571 11.85 20.67 -14.47
N ARG A 572 11.77 21.93 -14.90
CA ARG A 572 10.82 22.36 -15.94
C ARG A 572 10.93 21.56 -17.23
N GLN A 573 12.15 21.28 -17.69
CA GLN A 573 12.39 20.50 -18.92
C GLN A 573 11.94 19.05 -18.77
N ILE A 574 12.26 18.42 -17.65
CA ILE A 574 11.81 17.06 -17.31
C ILE A 574 10.29 17.01 -17.22
N LEU A 575 9.66 17.96 -16.50
CA LEU A 575 8.20 18.00 -16.40
C LEU A 575 7.54 18.24 -17.76
N ALA A 576 8.11 19.07 -18.63
CA ALA A 576 7.60 19.25 -20.00
C ALA A 576 7.62 17.94 -20.81
N HIS A 577 8.68 17.14 -20.66
CA HIS A 577 8.76 15.80 -21.24
C HIS A 577 7.66 14.87 -20.69
N VAL A 578 7.50 14.79 -19.37
CA VAL A 578 6.45 13.97 -18.74
C VAL A 578 5.04 14.39 -19.18
N TYR A 579 4.79 15.70 -19.31
CA TYR A 579 3.49 16.22 -19.78
C TYR A 579 3.18 15.82 -21.24
N SER A 580 4.18 15.41 -22.02
CA SER A 580 4.03 14.84 -23.35
C SER A 580 3.53 13.38 -23.37
N ALA A 581 3.45 12.72 -22.20
CA ALA A 581 2.96 11.34 -22.07
C ALA A 581 1.59 11.14 -22.72
N ASN A 582 1.41 9.98 -23.37
CA ASN A 582 0.16 9.56 -23.99
C ASN A 582 -0.89 9.05 -22.98
N SER A 583 -0.50 8.87 -21.72
CA SER A 583 -1.43 8.59 -20.60
C SER A 583 -2.57 9.58 -20.56
N LEU A 584 -3.79 9.15 -20.26
CA LEU A 584 -4.95 10.02 -20.13
C LEU A 584 -4.76 11.01 -18.97
N PHE A 585 -4.22 10.55 -17.85
CA PHE A 585 -3.95 11.36 -16.65
C PHE A 585 -2.46 11.56 -16.46
N CYS A 586 -2.05 12.78 -16.13
CA CYS A 586 -0.71 13.09 -15.62
C CYS A 586 -0.86 13.69 -14.23
N ILE A 587 -0.52 12.92 -13.20
CA ILE A 587 -0.69 13.32 -11.80
C ILE A 587 0.68 13.21 -11.12
N LEU A 588 1.30 14.36 -10.84
CA LEU A 588 2.64 14.41 -10.25
C LEU A 588 2.56 14.72 -8.76
N PRO A 589 3.50 14.22 -7.94
CA PRO A 589 3.61 14.63 -6.55
C PRO A 589 3.82 16.14 -6.41
N LEU A 590 3.20 16.74 -5.39
CA LEU A 590 3.30 18.18 -5.13
C LEU A 590 4.77 18.64 -5.06
N GLN A 591 5.65 17.86 -4.44
CA GLN A 591 7.07 18.17 -4.29
C GLN A 591 7.77 18.45 -5.62
N ASP A 592 7.40 17.72 -6.68
CA ASP A 592 8.02 17.88 -8.00
C ASP A 592 7.57 19.19 -8.67
N TYR A 593 6.36 19.67 -8.37
CA TYR A 593 5.95 21.02 -8.76
C TYR A 593 6.67 22.09 -7.93
N LEU A 594 6.79 21.90 -6.61
CA LEU A 594 7.49 22.87 -5.74
C LEU A 594 8.97 23.04 -6.13
N ALA A 595 9.58 22.01 -6.73
CA ALA A 595 10.93 22.06 -7.28
C ALA A 595 11.11 23.03 -8.47
N LEU A 596 10.02 23.55 -9.06
CA LEU A 596 10.06 24.66 -10.02
C LEU A 596 10.39 26.01 -9.33
N SER A 597 10.38 26.07 -8.00
CA SER A 597 10.65 27.27 -7.21
C SER A 597 11.89 27.08 -6.34
N ALA A 598 12.98 27.78 -6.67
CA ALA A 598 14.21 27.75 -5.88
C ALA A 598 14.01 28.15 -4.41
N SER A 599 12.99 28.96 -4.10
CA SER A 599 12.70 29.36 -2.72
C SER A 599 12.03 28.26 -1.91
N LEU A 600 11.23 27.41 -2.56
CA LEU A 600 10.49 26.31 -1.93
C LEU A 600 11.30 25.00 -1.92
N SER A 601 12.38 24.93 -2.71
CA SER A 601 13.25 23.76 -2.83
C SER A 601 14.65 23.98 -2.21
N LYS A 602 14.78 24.80 -1.16
CA LYS A 602 16.07 25.09 -0.49
C LYS A 602 16.57 23.94 0.38
N GLY A 603 15.65 23.11 0.90
CA GLY A 603 15.99 21.98 1.77
C GLY A 603 16.66 20.82 1.02
N SER A 604 17.18 19.85 1.79
CA SER A 604 17.72 18.62 1.21
C SER A 604 16.58 17.79 0.60
N PRO A 605 16.76 17.20 -0.59
CA PRO A 605 15.73 16.38 -1.24
C PRO A 605 15.24 15.20 -0.37
N GLU A 606 16.09 14.66 0.49
CA GLU A 606 15.74 13.56 1.41
C GLU A 606 14.63 13.98 2.39
N SER A 607 14.59 15.26 2.78
CA SER A 607 13.54 15.79 3.67
C SER A 607 12.16 15.90 3.01
N GLU A 608 12.09 15.79 1.67
CA GLU A 608 10.85 15.85 0.89
C GLU A 608 10.18 14.48 0.74
N ARG A 609 10.90 13.40 1.11
CA ARG A 609 10.43 12.03 0.96
C ARG A 609 9.31 11.72 1.94
N VAL A 610 8.22 11.14 1.43
CA VAL A 610 7.04 10.80 2.24
C VAL A 610 7.22 9.48 2.96
N ASN A 611 7.73 8.46 2.27
CA ASN A 611 7.91 7.13 2.82
C ASN A 611 9.17 6.44 2.25
N VAL A 612 9.79 5.61 3.07
CA VAL A 612 10.82 4.63 2.68
C VAL A 612 10.27 3.22 2.96
N PRO A 613 9.86 2.46 1.92
CA PRO A 613 9.34 1.11 2.09
C PRO A 613 10.28 0.20 2.88
N GLY A 614 9.70 -0.72 3.66
CA GLY A 614 10.46 -1.66 4.50
C GLY A 614 11.11 -1.07 5.74
N THR A 615 10.93 0.23 6.02
CA THR A 615 11.44 0.86 7.25
C THR A 615 10.31 1.14 8.24
N VAL A 616 10.62 0.97 9.53
CA VAL A 616 9.72 1.30 10.65
C VAL A 616 10.29 2.49 11.42
N GLY A 617 9.47 3.48 11.77
CA GLY A 617 9.90 4.63 12.60
C GLY A 617 9.33 5.99 12.20
N GLY A 618 9.55 7.00 13.05
CA GLY A 618 8.91 8.34 12.96
C GLY A 618 9.39 9.26 11.84
N SER A 619 10.14 8.76 10.85
CA SER A 619 10.56 9.54 9.69
C SER A 619 9.66 9.37 8.46
N ASN A 620 8.81 8.33 8.45
CA ASN A 620 7.80 8.14 7.41
C ASN A 620 6.52 8.90 7.77
N TRP A 621 5.79 9.34 6.74
CA TRP A 621 4.47 9.96 6.85
C TRP A 621 4.45 11.25 7.68
N CYS A 622 5.59 11.94 7.77
CA CYS A 622 5.74 13.18 8.54
C CYS A 622 6.17 14.39 7.70
N TYR A 623 6.21 14.24 6.36
CA TYR A 623 6.49 15.33 5.43
C TYR A 623 5.46 16.46 5.60
N ARG A 624 5.97 17.67 5.81
CA ARG A 624 5.21 18.91 5.86
C ARG A 624 5.62 19.78 4.68
N MET A 625 4.65 20.41 4.03
CA MET A 625 4.94 21.37 2.97
C MET A 625 5.87 22.51 3.45
N PRO A 626 6.69 23.09 2.58
CA PRO A 626 7.60 24.19 2.94
C PRO A 626 6.91 25.55 3.06
N CYS A 627 5.64 25.67 2.67
CA CYS A 627 4.80 26.85 2.83
C CYS A 627 3.35 26.44 3.06
N SER A 628 2.55 27.34 3.62
CA SER A 628 1.13 27.09 3.84
C SER A 628 0.35 27.07 2.52
N VAL A 629 -0.81 26.43 2.51
CA VAL A 629 -1.73 26.45 1.37
C VAL A 629 -2.21 27.87 1.05
N ASP A 630 -2.27 28.76 2.04
CA ASP A 630 -2.57 30.18 1.86
C ASP A 630 -1.46 30.90 1.09
N GLU A 631 -0.20 30.64 1.42
CA GLU A 631 0.98 31.25 0.79
C GLU A 631 1.26 30.73 -0.62
N LEU A 632 0.78 29.53 -0.98
CA LEU A 632 0.94 28.98 -2.34
C LEU A 632 0.44 29.94 -3.43
N MET A 633 -0.62 30.68 -3.14
CA MET A 633 -1.20 31.67 -4.07
C MET A 633 -0.27 32.86 -4.34
N ASP A 634 0.66 33.16 -3.43
CA ASP A 634 1.61 34.25 -3.56
C ASP A 634 2.78 33.88 -4.51
N TYR A 635 3.03 32.57 -4.72
CA TYR A 635 4.01 32.06 -5.66
C TYR A 635 3.48 32.07 -7.11
N THR A 636 3.22 33.27 -7.63
CA THR A 636 2.63 33.48 -8.96
C THR A 636 3.49 32.94 -10.11
N SER A 637 4.83 33.03 -10.01
CA SER A 637 5.75 32.44 -11.00
C SER A 637 5.62 30.92 -11.07
N LEU A 638 5.61 30.26 -9.91
CA LEU A 638 5.40 28.81 -9.82
C LEU A 638 4.09 28.41 -10.50
N SER A 639 3.00 29.08 -10.13
CA SER A 639 1.67 28.80 -10.69
C SER A 639 1.60 29.08 -12.20
N SER A 640 2.34 30.08 -12.70
CA SER A 640 2.46 30.35 -14.12
C SER A 640 3.18 29.22 -14.86
N ASP A 641 4.28 28.73 -14.29
CA ASP A 641 5.07 27.66 -14.88
C ASP A 641 4.28 26.36 -14.98
N ILE A 642 3.54 26.03 -13.92
CA ILE A 642 2.62 24.88 -13.89
C ILE A 642 1.54 25.03 -14.97
N ARG A 643 0.88 26.19 -15.05
CA ARG A 643 -0.17 26.43 -16.07
C ARG A 643 0.35 26.27 -17.49
N MET A 644 1.57 26.70 -17.78
CA MET A 644 2.17 26.52 -19.10
C MET A 644 2.30 25.03 -19.46
N LEU A 645 2.75 24.19 -18.52
CA LEU A 645 2.83 22.74 -18.70
C LEU A 645 1.43 22.12 -18.92
N VAL A 646 0.47 22.51 -18.09
CA VAL A 646 -0.92 22.01 -18.15
C VAL A 646 -1.63 22.43 -19.43
N ASP A 647 -1.52 23.68 -19.85
CA ASP A 647 -2.17 24.21 -21.05
C ASP A 647 -1.65 23.55 -22.33
N VAL A 648 -0.32 23.35 -22.44
CA VAL A 648 0.29 22.61 -23.56
C VAL A 648 -0.31 21.22 -23.67
N ARG A 649 -0.43 20.50 -22.55
CA ARG A 649 -1.02 19.15 -22.53
C ARG A 649 -2.52 19.16 -22.83
N LYS A 650 -3.27 20.10 -22.27
CA LYS A 650 -4.72 20.22 -22.46
C LYS A 650 -5.11 20.46 -23.92
N ARG A 651 -4.29 21.21 -24.68
CA ARG A 651 -4.53 21.51 -26.10
C ARG A 651 -4.19 20.36 -27.05
N ARG A 652 -3.56 19.29 -26.57
CA ARG A 652 -3.22 18.15 -27.41
C ARG A 652 -4.49 17.45 -27.89
N PRO A 653 -4.55 17.04 -29.16
CA PRO A 653 -5.69 16.31 -29.67
C PRO A 653 -5.85 14.97 -28.94
N MET A 654 -7.05 14.73 -28.42
CA MET A 654 -7.51 13.38 -28.10
C MET A 654 -8.12 12.79 -29.37
N TRP A 655 -7.32 12.09 -30.16
CA TRP A 655 -7.88 11.15 -31.13
C TRP A 655 -8.75 10.16 -30.35
N LYS A 656 -9.95 9.84 -30.86
CA LYS A 656 -10.94 9.02 -30.14
C LYS A 656 -10.30 7.74 -29.60
N ILE A 657 -10.56 7.46 -28.32
CA ILE A 657 -10.18 6.25 -27.58
C ILE A 657 -10.75 5.02 -28.28
#